data_AF-A0A3A1X705-F1
#
_entry.id   AF-A0A3A1X705-F1
#
_cell.length_a   1.000
_cell.length_b   1.000
_cell.length_c   1.000
_cell.angle_alpha   90.00
_cell.angle_beta   90.00
_cell.angle_gamma   90.00
#
_symmetry.space_group_name_H-M   'P 1'
#
loop_
_entity.id
_entity.type
_entity.pdbx_description
1 polymer ?
#
loop_
_entity_poly.entity_id
_entity_poly.type
_entity_poly.pdbx_seq_one_letter_code
_entity_poly.pdbx_strand_id
1 'polypeptide(L)'
;AARVVTGLLEGGATVIATSHSFKPSVKKWAKEAYRLHATASAKLWLVPANLSSYRDVDALVKWVGTVSKKVSGATTTILKPAYSPTLFFPFAAPPVSGTLADSGALFESQSRLMLWGVERAIAGFAQIGADTDVKHCMHVVLPGSPNRGIFGGDGAYGEVKSAFDAIVNRAHAEKVWSNRVTFAHPKIGWVRGTGLMGANDPLVEAVESRGLKTFTTSQMANLLLDLCTKDARNLAAKAPLDVDLTGGLGSEPLDLNELKAQSLQENSRKQANQDASNDSSIKSEVKSEVKSINKALPSPNIPTQASVNLEDWKNVTAKPQDQIVIVSVGEIGPWGSGRTRFSAEQSIQDDGTVSLCAGAVLELAWSMGLLTWQDSPKPGWYDAEGTLVPEEDIAEKYRDEVVARSGIRPFETGMGGDYKDGADEEEAEIFLDHDVSFNVATEQIAREYVALDEEHTEISSDPESGEWIVTRKAGSMIRVPRRAAMTRTVGGQLPKGFDPLKWGIPASMVGSVDPIALWNIVATVDAYICAGFTPSEILQSVHPSLVASTQGTGFGGMTSMRKLYLDRFLNHEIPTDVLQEALPNVVAAHVMQTYIGGYGNMIQPVSACATAAVSLEEGVDKIALGKADFVVTGAIDDIGVESVVGFGNMNATANSEEMYEKGINPRFFSRANDRRRGGFLEAQGGGTILITRGDIALKLGLPVAGVVGFIHSYADGVHTSIPAPGLGALAAGLGGRDSKLVHDLAALGVTPDDIAVVSKHDTSTNANDPNESELHNTLAHAIGRTSGNPLFVISQKSLTGHAKGGACVFQINGLTQLFRSGWVPINASLDCVDPKLARDDHMVWLRKRIHIGSVKAALATSLGFGHVSGFVALVHPGAFEAAVASSAGVDALKEWRAKANARLAAGHRLLQEGMMGHVQLFEPVENRRLLKDGTRMPDGSRYDGHEAEKAMLLNPDARLDASGYYC
;
A
#
# COMPACT_ATOMS: atom_id res chain seq x y z
N ALA A 1 -1.43 -34.11 -1.51
CA ALA A 1 -1.89 -33.04 -2.42
C ALA A 1 -0.90 -31.88 -2.48
N ALA A 2 -0.70 -31.10 -1.40
CA ALA A 2 0.20 -29.92 -1.41
C ALA A 2 1.63 -30.20 -1.93
N ARG A 3 2.26 -31.31 -1.48
CA ARG A 3 3.59 -31.73 -1.95
C ARG A 3 3.63 -32.21 -3.42
N VAL A 4 2.52 -32.73 -3.94
CA VAL A 4 2.40 -33.08 -5.36
C VAL A 4 2.35 -31.81 -6.20
N VAL A 5 1.62 -30.78 -5.74
CA VAL A 5 1.59 -29.47 -6.40
C VAL A 5 3.00 -28.88 -6.51
N THR A 6 3.80 -28.89 -5.43
CA THR A 6 5.17 -28.36 -5.49
C THR A 6 6.05 -29.13 -6.46
N GLY A 7 6.01 -30.47 -6.46
CA GLY A 7 6.78 -31.27 -7.42
C GLY A 7 6.35 -31.08 -8.88
N LEU A 8 5.05 -30.86 -9.14
CA LEU A 8 4.56 -30.49 -10.48
C LEU A 8 5.09 -29.12 -10.93
N LEU A 9 5.16 -28.15 -10.00
CA LEU A 9 5.71 -26.82 -10.28
C LEU A 9 7.22 -26.88 -10.58
N GLU A 10 7.97 -27.72 -9.85
CA GLU A 10 9.39 -27.98 -10.13
C GLU A 10 9.59 -28.55 -11.54
N GLY A 11 8.69 -29.43 -11.97
CA GLY A 11 8.63 -29.98 -13.32
C GLY A 11 8.14 -29.00 -14.40
N GLY A 12 7.85 -27.74 -14.07
CA GLY A 12 7.43 -26.72 -15.05
C GLY A 12 5.94 -26.76 -15.42
N ALA A 13 5.10 -27.45 -14.65
CA ALA A 13 3.69 -27.65 -14.99
C ALA A 13 2.80 -26.42 -14.72
N THR A 14 1.71 -26.31 -15.48
CA THR A 14 0.57 -25.47 -15.11
C THR A 14 -0.36 -26.27 -14.20
N VAL A 15 -0.43 -25.89 -12.92
CA VAL A 15 -1.21 -26.58 -11.90
C VAL A 15 -2.45 -25.77 -11.54
N ILE A 16 -3.60 -26.43 -11.54
CA ILE A 16 -4.86 -25.88 -11.03
C ILE A 16 -5.15 -26.58 -9.69
N ALA A 17 -4.91 -25.88 -8.60
CA ALA A 17 -5.15 -26.36 -7.24
C ALA A 17 -6.50 -25.82 -6.73
N THR A 18 -7.39 -26.72 -6.33
CA THR A 18 -8.68 -26.35 -5.75
C THR A 18 -8.59 -26.31 -4.22
N SER A 19 -9.34 -25.40 -3.61
CA SER A 19 -9.51 -25.37 -2.16
C SER A 19 -10.96 -25.04 -1.79
N HIS A 20 -11.50 -25.76 -0.81
CA HIS A 20 -12.82 -25.45 -0.22
C HIS A 20 -12.75 -24.23 0.71
N SER A 21 -11.55 -23.80 1.11
CA SER A 21 -11.35 -22.62 1.96
C SER A 21 -10.33 -21.67 1.35
N PHE A 22 -10.64 -20.38 1.37
CA PHE A 22 -9.80 -19.30 0.84
C PHE A 22 -9.24 -18.41 1.95
N LYS A 23 -8.92 -19.04 3.09
CA LYS A 23 -8.31 -18.38 4.25
C LYS A 23 -6.95 -17.79 3.87
N PRO A 24 -6.48 -16.72 4.56
CA PRO A 24 -5.16 -16.13 4.31
C PRO A 24 -4.01 -17.15 4.30
N SER A 25 -4.05 -18.16 5.19
CA SER A 25 -3.05 -19.23 5.25
C SER A 25 -2.96 -20.08 3.97
N VAL A 26 -4.08 -20.36 3.30
CA VAL A 26 -4.11 -21.12 2.04
C VAL A 26 -3.55 -20.29 0.89
N LYS A 27 -3.93 -19.00 0.83
CA LYS A 27 -3.36 -18.06 -0.14
C LYS A 27 -1.85 -17.92 0.06
N LYS A 28 -1.40 -17.79 1.31
CA LYS A 28 0.02 -17.73 1.68
C LYS A 28 0.77 -18.99 1.23
N TRP A 29 0.25 -20.18 1.54
CA TRP A 29 0.84 -21.43 1.07
C TRP A 29 0.98 -21.48 -0.45
N ALA A 30 -0.06 -21.09 -1.21
CA ALA A 30 0.00 -21.12 -2.68
C ALA A 30 1.06 -20.15 -3.22
N LYS A 31 1.18 -18.95 -2.62
CA LYS A 31 2.23 -18.00 -2.98
C LYS A 31 3.62 -18.57 -2.70
N GLU A 32 3.84 -19.14 -1.51
CA GLU A 32 5.13 -19.75 -1.13
C GLU A 32 5.47 -20.97 -2.00
N ALA A 33 4.49 -21.83 -2.26
CA ALA A 33 4.63 -22.99 -3.12
C ALA A 33 5.07 -22.58 -4.53
N TYR A 34 4.43 -21.57 -5.12
CA TYR A 34 4.85 -21.06 -6.42
C TYR A 34 6.25 -20.44 -6.36
N ARG A 35 6.52 -19.57 -5.38
CA ARG A 35 7.80 -18.84 -5.29
C ARG A 35 9.02 -19.74 -5.09
N LEU A 36 8.89 -20.79 -4.30
CA LEU A 36 10.02 -21.66 -3.93
C LEU A 36 10.22 -22.83 -4.90
N HIS A 37 9.18 -23.23 -5.64
CA HIS A 37 9.20 -24.47 -6.41
C HIS A 37 8.92 -24.27 -7.91
N ALA A 38 8.35 -23.15 -8.35
CA ALA A 38 8.06 -22.94 -9.77
C ALA A 38 9.33 -22.66 -10.60
N THR A 39 9.44 -23.31 -11.75
CA THR A 39 10.42 -22.98 -12.80
C THR A 39 9.80 -22.07 -13.87
N ALA A 40 10.58 -21.59 -14.85
CA ALA A 40 10.20 -20.50 -15.76
C ALA A 40 8.87 -20.69 -16.54
N SER A 41 8.43 -21.92 -16.78
CA SER A 41 7.17 -22.23 -17.48
C SER A 41 5.99 -22.58 -16.55
N ALA A 42 6.27 -22.80 -15.26
CA ALA A 42 5.26 -23.24 -14.31
C ALA A 42 4.23 -22.14 -14.04
N LYS A 43 2.99 -22.55 -13.77
CA LYS A 43 1.89 -21.66 -13.40
C LYS A 43 1.10 -22.30 -12.29
N LEU A 44 0.67 -21.52 -11.31
CA LEU A 44 -0.24 -21.99 -10.26
C LEU A 44 -1.54 -21.19 -10.29
N TRP A 45 -2.65 -21.88 -10.47
CA TRP A 45 -3.99 -21.34 -10.28
C TRP A 45 -4.56 -21.91 -8.99
N LEU A 46 -4.80 -21.06 -7.99
CA LEU A 46 -5.56 -21.44 -6.80
C LEU A 46 -7.03 -21.05 -7.03
N VAL A 47 -7.95 -22.01 -6.95
CA VAL A 47 -9.37 -21.81 -7.31
C VAL A 47 -10.29 -22.24 -6.15
N PRO A 48 -11.27 -21.40 -5.75
CA PRO A 48 -12.26 -21.82 -4.77
C PRO A 48 -13.23 -22.82 -5.40
N ALA A 49 -13.39 -23.99 -4.80
CA ALA A 49 -14.34 -24.98 -5.27
C ALA A 49 -14.84 -25.87 -4.12
N ASN A 50 -16.16 -25.98 -3.97
CA ASN A 50 -16.75 -27.01 -3.12
C ASN A 50 -17.00 -28.27 -3.95
N LEU A 51 -16.09 -29.25 -3.86
CA LEU A 51 -16.17 -30.47 -4.66
C LEU A 51 -17.30 -31.43 -4.24
N SER A 52 -18.01 -31.14 -3.15
CA SER A 52 -19.28 -31.81 -2.82
C SER A 52 -20.47 -31.25 -3.62
N SER A 53 -20.35 -30.06 -4.22
CA SER A 53 -21.38 -29.42 -5.05
C SER A 53 -21.20 -29.81 -6.52
N TYR A 54 -22.16 -30.50 -7.12
CA TYR A 54 -22.12 -30.82 -8.56
C TYR A 54 -22.11 -29.57 -9.43
N ARG A 55 -22.81 -28.51 -9.01
CA ARG A 55 -22.77 -27.20 -9.68
C ARG A 55 -21.34 -26.66 -9.73
N ASP A 56 -20.60 -26.77 -8.63
CA ASP A 56 -19.23 -26.26 -8.53
C ASP A 56 -18.25 -27.15 -9.31
N VAL A 57 -18.45 -28.47 -9.31
CA VAL A 57 -17.67 -29.41 -10.15
C VAL A 57 -17.86 -29.09 -11.63
N ASP A 58 -19.11 -28.90 -12.07
CA ASP A 58 -19.43 -28.55 -13.46
C ASP A 58 -18.88 -27.17 -13.83
N ALA A 59 -19.01 -26.20 -12.93
CA ALA A 59 -18.46 -24.86 -13.11
C ALA A 59 -16.94 -24.89 -13.21
N LEU A 60 -16.26 -25.72 -12.42
CA LEU A 60 -14.82 -25.93 -12.48
C LEU A 60 -14.41 -26.55 -13.82
N VAL A 61 -15.05 -27.64 -14.24
CA VAL A 61 -14.78 -28.29 -15.53
C VAL A 61 -14.94 -27.29 -16.68
N LYS A 62 -16.06 -26.57 -16.70
CA LYS A 62 -16.32 -25.52 -17.70
C LYS A 62 -15.28 -24.42 -17.65
N TRP A 63 -14.94 -23.93 -16.46
CA TRP A 63 -13.94 -22.87 -16.29
C TRP A 63 -12.57 -23.32 -16.79
N VAL A 64 -12.14 -24.56 -16.52
CA VAL A 64 -10.86 -25.10 -17.01
C VAL A 64 -10.83 -25.13 -18.54
N GLY A 65 -11.87 -25.70 -19.18
CA GLY A 65 -11.93 -25.91 -20.62
C GLY A 65 -12.28 -24.68 -21.48
N THR A 66 -12.64 -23.55 -20.88
CA THR A 66 -13.05 -22.34 -21.61
C THR A 66 -12.08 -21.18 -21.44
N VAL A 67 -12.03 -20.28 -22.41
CA VAL A 67 -11.23 -19.04 -22.32
C VAL A 67 -11.96 -18.04 -21.42
N SER A 68 -11.26 -17.50 -20.42
CA SER A 68 -11.74 -16.36 -19.63
C SER A 68 -11.16 -15.08 -20.19
N LYS A 69 -12.03 -14.13 -20.55
CA LYS A 69 -11.66 -12.84 -21.15
C LYS A 69 -12.33 -11.68 -20.41
N LYS A 70 -11.63 -10.56 -20.27
CA LYS A 70 -12.18 -9.27 -19.83
C LYS A 70 -12.15 -8.31 -21.02
N VAL A 71 -13.29 -7.67 -21.28
CA VAL A 71 -13.40 -6.60 -22.28
C VAL A 71 -13.37 -5.28 -21.53
N SER A 72 -12.54 -4.34 -21.96
CA SER A 72 -12.44 -3.00 -21.38
C SER A 72 -12.33 -2.00 -22.53
N GLY A 73 -13.43 -1.29 -22.79
CA GLY A 73 -13.57 -0.49 -24.01
C GLY A 73 -13.40 -1.36 -25.26
N ALA A 74 -12.49 -0.95 -26.16
CA ALA A 74 -12.18 -1.69 -27.39
C ALA A 74 -11.21 -2.88 -27.20
N THR A 75 -10.59 -3.05 -26.03
CA THR A 75 -9.55 -4.06 -25.82
C THR A 75 -10.11 -5.31 -25.13
N THR A 76 -9.84 -6.49 -25.69
CA THR A 76 -10.14 -7.79 -25.06
C THR A 76 -8.85 -8.41 -24.53
N THR A 77 -8.77 -8.59 -23.21
CA THR A 77 -7.63 -9.26 -22.56
C THR A 77 -8.00 -10.68 -22.17
N ILE A 78 -7.20 -11.65 -22.59
CA ILE A 78 -7.34 -13.05 -22.13
C ILE A 78 -6.79 -13.15 -20.71
N LEU A 79 -7.65 -13.39 -19.74
CA LEU A 79 -7.26 -13.59 -18.34
C LEU A 79 -6.71 -15.00 -18.11
N LYS A 80 -7.36 -15.99 -18.74
CA LYS A 80 -7.01 -17.40 -18.65
C LYS A 80 -7.31 -18.08 -19.99
N PRO A 81 -6.35 -18.77 -20.62
CA PRO A 81 -6.63 -19.57 -21.81
C PRO A 81 -7.47 -20.80 -21.45
N ALA A 82 -8.08 -21.45 -22.45
CA ALA A 82 -8.65 -22.78 -22.27
C ALA A 82 -7.52 -23.79 -22.02
N TYR A 83 -7.73 -24.72 -21.09
CA TYR A 83 -6.78 -25.79 -20.79
C TYR A 83 -7.42 -27.16 -21.04
N SER A 84 -6.62 -28.09 -21.55
CA SER A 84 -6.95 -29.51 -21.65
C SER A 84 -6.13 -30.28 -20.60
N PRO A 85 -6.74 -30.77 -19.50
CA PRO A 85 -6.00 -31.38 -18.40
C PRO A 85 -5.24 -32.65 -18.79
N THR A 86 -3.93 -32.67 -18.60
CA THR A 86 -3.11 -33.86 -18.88
C THR A 86 -3.01 -34.81 -17.70
N LEU A 87 -3.14 -34.29 -16.47
CA LEU A 87 -3.07 -35.02 -15.22
C LEU A 87 -4.25 -34.62 -14.31
N PHE A 88 -4.81 -35.57 -13.58
CA PHE A 88 -5.85 -35.31 -12.58
C PHE A 88 -5.59 -36.10 -11.29
N PHE A 89 -5.59 -35.37 -10.16
CA PHE A 89 -5.36 -35.91 -8.82
C PHE A 89 -6.58 -35.63 -7.92
N PRO A 90 -7.62 -36.49 -7.92
CA PRO A 90 -8.82 -36.33 -7.11
C PRO A 90 -8.59 -36.69 -5.63
N PHE A 91 -7.76 -35.89 -4.94
CA PHE A 91 -7.30 -36.18 -3.57
C PHE A 91 -8.10 -35.45 -2.49
N ALA A 92 -9.22 -34.81 -2.85
CA ALA A 92 -10.07 -34.13 -1.89
C ALA A 92 -10.77 -35.16 -0.99
N ALA A 93 -10.60 -34.99 0.32
CA ALA A 93 -11.24 -35.83 1.33
C ALA A 93 -11.49 -34.99 2.59
N PRO A 94 -12.63 -35.17 3.28
CA PRO A 94 -12.85 -34.61 4.60
C PRO A 94 -12.12 -35.45 5.66
N PRO A 95 -11.97 -34.99 6.90
CA PRO A 95 -11.75 -35.90 8.03
C PRO A 95 -12.84 -36.97 8.03
N VAL A 96 -12.44 -38.23 8.20
CA VAL A 96 -13.35 -39.37 8.17
C VAL A 96 -13.56 -39.91 9.58
N SER A 97 -14.81 -40.13 9.94
CA SER A 97 -15.24 -40.66 11.23
C SER A 97 -16.64 -41.24 11.11
N GLY A 98 -16.99 -42.17 12.00
CA GLY A 98 -18.34 -42.72 12.14
C GLY A 98 -18.35 -44.23 11.95
N THR A 99 -19.31 -44.88 12.58
CA THR A 99 -19.57 -46.32 12.45
C THR A 99 -20.69 -46.57 11.45
N LEU A 100 -20.93 -47.83 11.10
CA LEU A 100 -22.06 -48.20 10.25
C LEU A 100 -23.41 -47.71 10.82
N ALA A 101 -23.53 -47.58 12.14
CA ALA A 101 -24.74 -47.05 12.79
C ALA A 101 -24.99 -45.57 12.48
N ASP A 102 -23.96 -44.82 12.09
CA ASP A 102 -24.02 -43.41 11.72
C ASP A 102 -24.33 -43.20 10.22
N SER A 103 -24.71 -44.28 9.50
CA SER A 103 -25.07 -44.22 8.08
C SER A 103 -26.27 -43.28 7.88
N GLY A 104 -26.07 -42.26 7.04
CA GLY A 104 -27.03 -41.18 6.84
C GLY A 104 -26.35 -39.97 6.19
N ALA A 105 -26.69 -38.76 6.64
CA ALA A 105 -26.16 -37.51 6.06
C ALA A 105 -24.61 -37.43 6.07
N LEU A 106 -23.96 -38.00 7.08
CA LEU A 106 -22.50 -38.03 7.18
C LEU A 106 -21.87 -38.88 6.07
N PHE A 107 -22.34 -40.11 5.90
CA PHE A 107 -21.88 -41.04 4.86
C PHE A 107 -22.20 -40.52 3.45
N GLU A 108 -23.37 -39.91 3.28
CA GLU A 108 -23.76 -39.28 2.01
C GLU A 108 -22.81 -38.13 1.65
N SER A 109 -22.54 -37.22 2.59
CA SER A 109 -21.63 -36.10 2.38
C SER A 109 -20.20 -36.55 2.04
N GLN A 110 -19.68 -37.54 2.77
CA GLN A 110 -18.37 -38.15 2.53
C GLN A 110 -18.30 -38.81 1.15
N SER A 111 -19.31 -39.60 0.78
CA SER A 111 -19.41 -40.27 -0.52
C SER A 111 -19.56 -39.28 -1.67
N ARG A 112 -20.32 -38.21 -1.47
CA ARG A 112 -20.51 -37.17 -2.49
C ARG A 112 -19.21 -36.47 -2.85
N LEU A 113 -18.37 -36.17 -1.86
CA LEU A 113 -17.06 -35.55 -2.07
C LEU A 113 -16.04 -36.54 -2.68
N MET A 114 -15.91 -37.72 -2.08
CA MET A 114 -14.82 -38.64 -2.39
C MET A 114 -15.13 -39.59 -3.55
N LEU A 115 -16.39 -39.86 -3.87
CA LEU A 115 -16.81 -40.78 -4.94
C LEU A 115 -17.53 -40.07 -6.08
N TRP A 116 -18.77 -39.62 -5.86
CA TRP A 116 -19.61 -39.14 -6.97
C TRP A 116 -19.08 -37.84 -7.60
N GLY A 117 -18.51 -36.93 -6.79
CA GLY A 117 -17.82 -35.75 -7.30
C GLY A 117 -16.61 -36.11 -8.17
N VAL A 118 -15.88 -37.17 -7.83
CA VAL A 118 -14.73 -37.66 -8.60
C VAL A 118 -15.18 -38.28 -9.93
N GLU A 119 -16.19 -39.14 -9.93
CA GLU A 119 -16.76 -39.70 -11.16
C GLU A 119 -17.24 -38.60 -12.12
N ARG A 120 -17.97 -37.62 -11.57
CA ARG A 120 -18.46 -36.46 -12.34
C ARG A 120 -17.33 -35.63 -12.91
N ALA A 121 -16.27 -35.38 -12.12
CA ALA A 121 -15.10 -34.65 -12.58
C ALA A 121 -14.32 -35.39 -13.67
N ILE A 122 -14.12 -36.72 -13.53
CA ILE A 122 -13.45 -37.54 -14.56
C ILE A 122 -14.23 -37.47 -15.87
N ALA A 123 -15.54 -37.71 -15.82
CA ALA A 123 -16.39 -37.65 -17.00
C ALA A 123 -16.39 -36.25 -17.63
N GLY A 124 -16.48 -35.19 -16.82
CA GLY A 124 -16.46 -33.81 -17.30
C GLY A 124 -15.14 -33.40 -17.96
N PHE A 125 -14.01 -33.69 -17.31
CA PHE A 125 -12.69 -33.35 -17.88
C PHE A 125 -12.36 -34.17 -19.12
N ALA A 126 -12.80 -35.43 -19.20
CA ALA A 126 -12.57 -36.28 -20.38
C ALA A 126 -13.22 -35.72 -21.66
N GLN A 127 -14.33 -34.97 -21.54
CA GLN A 127 -15.04 -34.35 -22.66
C GLN A 127 -14.36 -33.07 -23.16
N ILE A 128 -13.43 -32.48 -22.40
CA ILE A 128 -12.74 -31.27 -22.84
C ILE A 128 -11.92 -31.59 -24.10
N GLY A 129 -12.15 -30.78 -25.14
CA GLY A 129 -11.50 -30.91 -26.44
C GLY A 129 -11.84 -32.19 -27.21
N ALA A 130 -12.95 -32.87 -26.90
CA ALA A 130 -13.35 -34.10 -27.60
C ALA A 130 -13.57 -33.88 -29.11
N ASP A 131 -13.98 -32.69 -29.49
CA ASP A 131 -14.24 -32.23 -30.85
C ASP A 131 -13.02 -31.57 -31.54
N THR A 132 -12.06 -31.08 -30.76
CA THR A 132 -10.97 -30.20 -31.22
C THR A 132 -9.57 -30.79 -31.06
N ASP A 133 -9.36 -31.68 -30.08
CA ASP A 133 -8.12 -32.42 -29.86
C ASP A 133 -8.42 -33.90 -29.60
N VAL A 134 -8.58 -34.65 -30.68
CA VAL A 134 -8.97 -36.08 -30.66
C VAL A 134 -7.91 -36.95 -29.97
N LYS A 135 -6.63 -36.52 -29.95
CA LYS A 135 -5.53 -37.26 -29.33
C LYS A 135 -5.35 -36.99 -27.83
N HIS A 136 -6.04 -35.99 -27.30
CA HIS A 136 -5.97 -35.66 -25.88
C HIS A 136 -6.42 -36.84 -25.01
N CYS A 137 -5.61 -37.16 -24.01
CA CYS A 137 -5.90 -38.19 -23.03
C CYS A 137 -5.45 -37.69 -21.64
N MET A 138 -6.39 -37.67 -20.69
CA MET A 138 -6.14 -37.29 -19.32
C MET A 138 -5.66 -38.50 -18.52
N HIS A 139 -4.56 -38.37 -17.78
CA HIS A 139 -4.08 -39.40 -16.88
C HIS A 139 -4.54 -39.14 -15.44
N VAL A 140 -5.30 -40.05 -14.86
CA VAL A 140 -5.90 -39.92 -13.53
C VAL A 140 -5.11 -40.76 -12.54
N VAL A 141 -4.54 -40.12 -11.52
CA VAL A 141 -3.95 -40.80 -10.36
C VAL A 141 -5.05 -40.97 -9.32
N LEU A 142 -5.77 -42.09 -9.37
CA LEU A 142 -6.94 -42.34 -8.53
C LEU A 142 -6.51 -42.94 -7.18
N PRO A 143 -6.67 -42.24 -6.04
CA PRO A 143 -6.08 -42.68 -4.77
C PRO A 143 -6.86 -43.84 -4.16
N GLY A 144 -6.37 -45.06 -4.36
CA GLY A 144 -6.85 -46.27 -3.69
C GLY A 144 -6.38 -46.37 -2.24
N SER A 145 -6.91 -47.34 -1.51
CA SER A 145 -6.55 -47.61 -0.12
C SER A 145 -6.52 -49.12 0.14
N PRO A 146 -5.59 -49.62 0.97
CA PRO A 146 -5.68 -50.99 1.50
C PRO A 146 -6.83 -51.17 2.50
N ASN A 147 -7.37 -50.08 3.05
CA ASN A 147 -8.45 -50.13 4.02
C ASN A 147 -9.80 -50.36 3.34
N ARG A 148 -10.38 -51.53 3.58
CA ARG A 148 -11.71 -51.97 3.12
C ARG A 148 -12.68 -52.12 4.30
N GLY A 149 -12.62 -51.18 5.25
CA GLY A 149 -13.34 -51.25 6.53
C GLY A 149 -12.62 -52.09 7.60
N ILE A 150 -11.29 -52.26 7.47
CA ILE A 150 -10.47 -53.07 8.38
C ILE A 150 -10.29 -52.38 9.73
N PHE A 151 -10.20 -51.04 9.73
CA PHE A 151 -9.95 -50.27 10.95
C PHE A 151 -11.22 -49.96 11.75
N GLY A 152 -12.36 -49.82 11.08
CA GLY A 152 -13.62 -49.39 11.68
C GLY A 152 -13.62 -47.93 12.15
N GLY A 153 -14.82 -47.32 12.24
CA GLY A 153 -14.97 -45.95 12.73
C GLY A 153 -14.56 -44.86 11.72
N ASP A 154 -14.34 -45.22 10.45
CA ASP A 154 -13.88 -44.38 9.35
C ASP A 154 -15.00 -43.92 8.40
N GLY A 155 -16.25 -44.00 8.85
CA GLY A 155 -17.42 -43.56 8.08
C GLY A 155 -17.56 -44.33 6.77
N ALA A 156 -17.87 -43.62 5.67
CA ALA A 156 -18.02 -44.20 4.33
C ALA A 156 -16.69 -44.44 3.59
N TYR A 157 -15.54 -44.27 4.25
CA TYR A 157 -14.24 -44.26 3.57
C TYR A 157 -13.93 -45.61 2.92
N GLY A 158 -14.12 -46.72 3.64
CA GLY A 158 -13.86 -48.07 3.14
C GLY A 158 -14.71 -48.41 1.90
N GLU A 159 -16.00 -48.09 1.92
CA GLU A 159 -16.93 -48.29 0.81
C GLU A 159 -16.53 -47.45 -0.40
N VAL A 160 -16.23 -46.16 -0.20
CA VAL A 160 -15.83 -45.25 -1.27
C VAL A 160 -14.54 -45.71 -1.93
N LYS A 161 -13.52 -46.07 -1.15
CA LYS A 161 -12.25 -46.54 -1.70
C LYS A 161 -12.42 -47.87 -2.43
N SER A 162 -13.36 -48.72 -2.02
CA SER A 162 -13.69 -49.99 -2.71
C SER A 162 -14.36 -49.73 -4.06
N ALA A 163 -15.21 -48.72 -4.14
CA ALA A 163 -15.84 -48.32 -5.39
C ALA A 163 -14.84 -47.82 -6.44
N PHE A 164 -13.65 -47.34 -6.06
CA PHE A 164 -12.62 -46.91 -7.02
C PHE A 164 -12.10 -48.07 -7.89
N ASP A 165 -12.02 -49.28 -7.36
CA ASP A 165 -11.66 -50.47 -8.14
C ASP A 165 -12.69 -50.70 -9.26
N ALA A 166 -13.98 -50.49 -8.95
CA ALA A 166 -15.05 -50.58 -9.93
C ALA A 166 -14.94 -49.48 -11.00
N ILE A 167 -14.56 -48.25 -10.64
CA ILE A 167 -14.32 -47.17 -11.62
C ILE A 167 -13.21 -47.56 -12.61
N VAL A 168 -12.10 -48.11 -12.12
CA VAL A 168 -11.00 -48.58 -12.97
C VAL A 168 -11.46 -49.70 -13.88
N ASN A 169 -12.24 -50.66 -13.37
CA ASN A 169 -12.79 -51.75 -14.18
C ASN A 169 -13.79 -51.25 -15.24
N ARG A 170 -14.63 -50.27 -14.92
CA ARG A 170 -15.59 -49.65 -15.86
C ARG A 170 -14.88 -49.02 -17.06
N ALA A 171 -13.63 -48.57 -16.92
CA ALA A 171 -12.85 -48.03 -18.04
C ALA A 171 -12.67 -49.04 -19.19
N HIS A 172 -12.72 -50.35 -18.90
CA HIS A 172 -12.68 -51.37 -19.96
C HIS A 172 -13.99 -51.46 -20.74
N ALA A 173 -15.13 -51.30 -20.05
CA ALA A 173 -16.47 -51.48 -20.60
C ALA A 173 -17.07 -50.21 -21.22
N GLU A 174 -16.75 -49.03 -20.70
CA GLU A 174 -17.41 -47.77 -21.07
C GLU A 174 -16.56 -46.88 -21.96
N LYS A 175 -16.62 -47.07 -23.28
CA LYS A 175 -15.79 -46.34 -24.27
C LYS A 175 -16.14 -44.86 -24.46
N VAL A 176 -17.31 -44.43 -24.01
CA VAL A 176 -17.82 -43.05 -24.16
C VAL A 176 -16.91 -42.02 -23.46
N TRP A 177 -16.26 -42.39 -22.36
CA TRP A 177 -15.32 -41.52 -21.64
C TRP A 177 -13.92 -42.13 -21.50
N SER A 178 -13.79 -43.45 -21.41
CA SER A 178 -12.50 -44.12 -21.14
C SER A 178 -11.47 -44.03 -22.26
N ASN A 179 -11.89 -43.82 -23.52
CA ASN A 179 -10.95 -43.65 -24.64
C ASN A 179 -10.03 -42.43 -24.48
N ARG A 180 -10.38 -41.49 -23.61
CA ARG A 180 -9.64 -40.25 -23.33
C ARG A 180 -9.12 -40.19 -21.90
N VAL A 181 -9.12 -41.31 -21.18
CA VAL A 181 -8.68 -41.40 -19.79
C VAL A 181 -7.79 -42.62 -19.58
N THR A 182 -6.67 -42.44 -18.91
CA THR A 182 -5.83 -43.53 -18.41
C THR A 182 -5.73 -43.46 -16.90
N PHE A 183 -5.51 -44.59 -16.23
CA PHE A 183 -5.48 -44.67 -14.77
C PHE A 183 -4.13 -45.14 -14.25
N ALA A 184 -3.65 -44.46 -13.22
CA ALA A 184 -2.78 -45.03 -12.20
C ALA A 184 -3.59 -45.13 -10.90
N HIS A 185 -3.67 -46.31 -10.33
CA HIS A 185 -4.45 -46.61 -9.13
C HIS A 185 -3.53 -47.07 -7.98
N PRO A 186 -2.82 -46.13 -7.33
CA PRO A 186 -1.98 -46.48 -6.19
C PRO A 186 -2.82 -46.81 -4.95
N LYS A 187 -2.52 -47.92 -4.30
CA LYS A 187 -3.02 -48.26 -2.95
C LYS A 187 -2.15 -47.56 -1.92
N ILE A 188 -2.60 -46.40 -1.44
CA ILE A 188 -1.79 -45.52 -0.58
C ILE A 188 -1.85 -46.03 0.87
N GLY A 189 -0.69 -46.33 1.44
CA GLY A 189 -0.52 -46.75 2.83
C GLY A 189 -0.45 -45.59 3.83
N TRP A 190 0.24 -45.82 4.94
CA TRP A 190 0.31 -44.87 6.05
C TRP A 190 1.18 -43.64 5.72
N VAL A 191 0.56 -42.46 5.62
CA VAL A 191 1.25 -41.18 5.38
C VAL A 191 1.14 -40.24 6.58
N ARG A 192 2.28 -39.99 7.22
CA ARG A 192 2.41 -39.20 8.45
C ARG A 192 2.04 -37.73 8.24
N GLY A 193 1.43 -37.09 9.26
CA GLY A 193 1.14 -35.65 9.27
C GLY A 193 0.04 -35.21 8.30
N THR A 194 -0.78 -36.14 7.80
CA THR A 194 -1.96 -35.82 6.99
C THR A 194 -3.20 -35.68 7.87
N GLY A 195 -4.16 -34.82 7.48
CA GLY A 195 -5.40 -34.64 8.25
C GLY A 195 -6.27 -35.89 8.40
N LEU A 196 -6.02 -36.95 7.60
CA LEU A 196 -6.70 -38.24 7.71
C LEU A 196 -6.06 -39.17 8.76
N MET A 197 -4.73 -39.11 8.91
CA MET A 197 -3.97 -40.03 9.78
C MET A 197 -3.28 -39.34 10.96
N GLY A 198 -3.37 -38.02 11.07
CA GLY A 198 -2.64 -37.23 12.06
C GLY A 198 -2.99 -37.58 13.51
N ALA A 199 -4.23 -37.98 13.77
CA ALA A 199 -4.63 -38.50 15.09
C ALA A 199 -3.90 -39.79 15.49
N ASN A 200 -3.36 -40.51 14.51
CA ASN A 200 -2.65 -41.77 14.69
C ASN A 200 -1.12 -41.60 14.56
N ASP A 201 -0.61 -40.39 14.33
CA ASP A 201 0.84 -40.13 14.26
C ASP A 201 1.63 -40.64 15.50
N PRO A 202 1.08 -40.59 16.74
CA PRO A 202 1.74 -41.19 17.91
C PRO A 202 1.95 -42.71 17.83
N LEU A 203 1.25 -43.40 16.93
CA LEU A 203 1.33 -44.85 16.74
C LEU A 203 2.39 -45.26 15.72
N VAL A 204 3.05 -44.30 15.06
CA VAL A 204 4.02 -44.57 13.98
C VAL A 204 5.13 -45.52 14.44
N GLU A 205 5.74 -45.29 15.60
CA GLU A 205 6.83 -46.15 16.10
C GLU A 205 6.35 -47.59 16.37
N ALA A 206 5.15 -47.74 16.95
CA ALA A 206 4.55 -49.04 17.24
C ALA A 206 4.12 -49.78 15.95
N VAL A 207 3.79 -49.04 14.89
CA VAL A 207 3.47 -49.60 13.57
C VAL A 207 4.76 -50.02 12.85
N GLU A 208 5.82 -49.21 12.90
CA GLU A 208 7.12 -49.51 12.29
C GLU A 208 7.85 -50.67 12.99
N SER A 209 7.68 -50.84 14.30
CA SER A 209 8.25 -51.97 15.05
C SER A 209 7.64 -53.33 14.67
N ARG A 210 6.42 -53.33 14.11
CA ARG A 210 5.77 -54.52 13.52
C ARG A 210 6.17 -54.76 12.06
N GLY A 211 7.18 -54.05 11.54
CA GLY A 211 7.72 -54.25 10.19
C GLY A 211 6.95 -53.52 9.07
N LEU A 212 5.97 -52.68 9.42
CA LEU A 212 5.24 -51.86 8.45
C LEU A 212 6.01 -50.58 8.14
N LYS A 213 6.01 -50.16 6.87
CA LYS A 213 6.69 -48.94 6.44
C LYS A 213 5.72 -47.76 6.39
N THR A 214 6.01 -46.68 7.12
CA THR A 214 5.28 -45.42 6.99
C THR A 214 6.02 -44.44 6.05
N PHE A 215 5.27 -43.51 5.47
CA PHE A 215 5.80 -42.52 4.52
C PHE A 215 5.63 -41.11 5.07
N THR A 216 6.60 -40.24 4.78
CA THR A 216 6.37 -38.79 4.89
C THR A 216 5.55 -38.28 3.71
N THR A 217 4.96 -37.09 3.86
CA THR A 217 4.22 -36.44 2.75
C THR A 217 5.08 -36.21 1.51
N SER A 218 6.38 -35.91 1.67
CA SER A 218 7.31 -35.73 0.54
C SER A 218 7.65 -37.05 -0.15
N GLN A 219 7.91 -38.11 0.62
CA GLN A 219 8.20 -39.43 0.05
C GLN A 219 7.03 -39.96 -0.76
N MET A 220 5.81 -39.89 -0.21
CA MET A 220 4.61 -40.32 -0.92
C MET A 220 4.34 -39.45 -2.15
N ALA A 221 4.57 -38.14 -2.08
CA ALA A 221 4.41 -37.27 -3.26
C ALA A 221 5.33 -37.67 -4.41
N ASN A 222 6.60 -37.99 -4.14
CA ASN A 222 7.54 -38.44 -5.16
C ASN A 222 7.07 -39.74 -5.82
N LEU A 223 6.68 -40.73 -5.01
CA LEU A 223 6.14 -42.01 -5.52
C LEU A 223 4.90 -41.81 -6.41
N LEU A 224 4.02 -40.86 -6.06
CA LEU A 224 2.84 -40.53 -6.88
C LEU A 224 3.20 -39.79 -8.18
N LEU A 225 4.25 -38.97 -8.17
CA LEU A 225 4.74 -38.28 -9.36
C LEU A 225 5.45 -39.22 -10.32
N ASP A 226 6.11 -40.27 -9.83
CA ASP A 226 6.72 -41.32 -10.66
C ASP A 226 5.69 -42.04 -11.54
N LEU A 227 4.44 -42.13 -11.07
CA LEU A 227 3.30 -42.67 -11.83
C LEU A 227 2.84 -41.76 -12.98
N CYS A 228 3.29 -40.50 -13.01
CA CYS A 228 2.93 -39.53 -14.05
C CYS A 228 4.02 -39.37 -15.13
N THR A 229 5.12 -40.10 -15.03
CA THR A 229 6.21 -40.06 -16.02
C THR A 229 5.71 -40.47 -17.42
N LYS A 230 6.46 -40.11 -18.45
CA LYS A 230 6.12 -40.50 -19.84
C LYS A 230 5.96 -42.02 -19.97
N ASP A 231 6.86 -42.78 -19.35
CA ASP A 231 6.85 -44.24 -19.40
C ASP A 231 5.66 -44.83 -18.65
N ALA A 232 5.37 -44.33 -17.45
CA ALA A 232 4.19 -44.75 -16.69
C ALA A 232 2.89 -44.48 -17.48
N ARG A 233 2.73 -43.31 -18.11
CA ARG A 233 1.54 -43.02 -18.94
C ARG A 233 1.45 -43.91 -20.18
N ASN A 234 2.58 -44.26 -20.81
CA ASN A 234 2.60 -45.18 -21.94
C ASN A 234 2.18 -46.60 -21.53
N LEU A 235 2.52 -47.03 -20.30
CA LEU A 235 2.05 -48.29 -19.73
C LEU A 235 0.55 -48.20 -19.40
N ALA A 236 0.12 -47.10 -18.77
CA ALA A 236 -1.27 -46.85 -18.40
C ALA A 236 -2.23 -46.81 -19.60
N ALA A 237 -1.73 -46.43 -20.78
CA ALA A 237 -2.47 -46.46 -22.04
C ALA A 237 -2.78 -47.88 -22.54
N LYS A 238 -2.01 -48.89 -22.10
CA LYS A 238 -2.26 -50.30 -22.43
C LYS A 238 -3.21 -50.94 -21.43
N ALA A 239 -2.97 -50.70 -20.15
CA ALA A 239 -3.79 -51.17 -19.03
C ALA A 239 -3.61 -50.25 -17.82
N PRO A 240 -4.64 -50.05 -16.97
CA PRO A 240 -4.51 -49.31 -15.72
C PRO A 240 -3.32 -49.79 -14.87
N LEU A 241 -2.56 -48.86 -14.28
CA LEU A 241 -1.47 -49.21 -13.37
C LEU A 241 -2.05 -49.52 -11.99
N ASP A 242 -1.97 -50.75 -11.51
CA ASP A 242 -2.23 -51.10 -10.11
C ASP A 242 -0.91 -51.09 -9.34
N VAL A 243 -0.75 -50.15 -8.39
CA VAL A 243 0.53 -49.92 -7.70
C VAL A 243 0.34 -50.04 -6.20
N ASP A 244 1.09 -50.94 -5.59
CA ASP A 244 1.09 -51.11 -4.13
C ASP A 244 2.04 -50.10 -3.47
N LEU A 245 1.47 -49.09 -2.80
CA LEU A 245 2.18 -48.12 -1.97
C LEU A 245 1.76 -48.25 -0.49
N THR A 246 1.35 -49.45 -0.06
CA THR A 246 0.79 -49.69 1.27
C THR A 246 1.84 -49.74 2.37
N GLY A 247 3.08 -50.08 2.02
CA GLY A 247 4.14 -50.32 3.00
C GLY A 247 3.90 -51.57 3.85
N GLY A 248 3.13 -52.54 3.32
CA GLY A 248 2.69 -53.75 4.04
C GLY A 248 1.37 -53.58 4.79
N LEU A 249 0.77 -52.38 4.78
CA LEU A 249 -0.49 -52.13 5.48
C LEU A 249 -1.65 -52.89 4.81
N GLY A 250 -2.33 -53.75 5.56
CA GLY A 250 -3.45 -54.57 5.09
C GLY A 250 -3.12 -56.04 4.79
N SER A 251 -1.86 -56.47 4.96
CA SER A 251 -1.48 -57.89 4.83
C SER A 251 -1.85 -58.75 6.04
N GLU A 252 -1.96 -58.14 7.23
CA GLU A 252 -2.41 -58.77 8.48
C GLU A 252 -3.41 -57.85 9.22
N PRO A 253 -4.33 -58.39 10.06
CA PRO A 253 -5.26 -57.58 10.83
C PRO A 253 -4.53 -56.68 11.83
N LEU A 254 -4.70 -55.36 11.71
CA LEU A 254 -4.14 -54.37 12.65
C LEU A 254 -5.22 -53.90 13.62
N ASP A 255 -5.07 -54.21 14.91
CA ASP A 255 -5.92 -53.62 15.95
C ASP A 255 -5.31 -52.30 16.45
N LEU A 256 -5.94 -51.19 16.05
CA LEU A 256 -5.51 -49.85 16.45
C LEU A 256 -5.67 -49.57 17.95
N ASN A 257 -6.56 -50.29 18.65
CA ASN A 257 -6.74 -50.14 20.10
C ASN A 257 -5.61 -50.83 20.87
N GLU A 258 -5.16 -51.99 20.39
CA GLU A 258 -3.98 -52.68 20.92
C GLU A 258 -2.71 -51.83 20.74
N LEU A 259 -2.52 -51.25 19.55
CA LEU A 259 -1.40 -50.36 19.25
C LEU A 259 -1.44 -49.08 20.09
N LYS A 260 -2.63 -48.51 20.35
CA LYS A 260 -2.81 -47.39 21.28
C LYS A 260 -2.42 -47.78 22.70
N ALA A 261 -2.82 -48.96 23.18
CA ALA A 261 -2.46 -49.45 24.50
C ALA A 261 -0.94 -49.71 24.63
N GLN A 262 -0.31 -50.27 23.59
CA GLN A 262 1.14 -50.48 23.52
C GLN A 262 1.90 -49.15 23.48
N SER A 263 1.48 -48.20 22.64
CA SER A 263 2.05 -46.86 22.57
C SER A 263 1.90 -46.10 23.90
N LEU A 264 0.76 -46.23 24.59
CA LEU A 264 0.57 -45.67 25.93
C LEU A 264 1.50 -46.32 26.95
N GLN A 265 1.67 -47.64 26.95
CA GLN A 265 2.61 -48.35 27.84
C GLN A 265 4.07 -48.02 27.53
N GLU A 266 4.45 -47.91 26.27
CA GLU A 266 5.80 -47.53 25.84
C GLU A 266 6.10 -46.07 26.13
N ASN A 267 5.14 -45.16 25.94
CA ASN A 267 5.28 -43.77 26.34
C ASN A 267 5.38 -43.65 27.87
N SER A 268 4.57 -44.38 28.64
CA SER A 268 4.72 -44.45 30.10
C SER A 268 6.07 -45.04 30.53
N ARG A 269 6.62 -46.03 29.80
CA ARG A 269 7.97 -46.57 30.05
C ARG A 269 9.08 -45.61 29.65
N LYS A 270 8.95 -44.90 28.53
CA LYS A 270 9.91 -43.86 28.09
C LYS A 270 9.88 -42.67 29.03
N GLN A 271 8.72 -42.30 29.55
CA GLN A 271 8.53 -41.25 30.54
C GLN A 271 9.12 -41.68 31.90
N ALA A 272 8.87 -42.92 32.34
CA ALA A 272 9.51 -43.49 33.54
C ALA A 272 11.04 -43.67 33.39
N ASN A 273 11.56 -43.99 32.20
CA ASN A 273 13.00 -44.04 31.93
C ASN A 273 13.63 -42.64 31.78
N GLN A 274 12.89 -41.65 31.27
CA GLN A 274 13.32 -40.25 31.27
C GLN A 274 13.38 -39.70 32.68
N ASP A 275 12.37 -40.01 33.52
CA ASP A 275 12.33 -39.67 34.94
C ASP A 275 13.45 -40.39 35.73
N ALA A 276 13.82 -41.62 35.36
CA ALA A 276 14.96 -42.34 35.95
C ALA A 276 16.34 -41.87 35.42
N SER A 277 16.42 -41.33 34.21
CA SER A 277 17.65 -40.77 33.63
C SER A 277 17.93 -39.32 34.06
N ASN A 278 16.91 -38.61 34.55
CA ASN A 278 17.05 -37.26 35.13
C ASN A 278 17.57 -37.27 36.57
N ASP A 279 17.76 -38.44 37.20
CA ASP A 279 18.26 -38.56 38.58
C ASP A 279 19.81 -38.62 38.67
N SER A 280 20.54 -38.38 37.56
CA SER A 280 22.02 -38.38 37.57
C SER A 280 22.73 -37.34 36.70
N SER A 281 22.04 -36.37 36.10
CA SER A 281 22.68 -35.20 35.51
C SER A 281 22.64 -34.01 36.48
N ILE A 282 23.82 -33.72 37.02
CA ILE A 282 24.24 -32.52 37.76
C ILE A 282 23.43 -31.27 37.40
N LYS A 283 22.99 -30.56 38.44
CA LYS A 283 22.50 -29.17 38.43
C LYS A 283 23.40 -28.26 37.58
N SER A 284 23.14 -28.18 36.29
CA SER A 284 23.38 -26.96 35.53
C SER A 284 22.03 -26.28 35.39
N GLU A 285 21.86 -25.15 36.09
CA GLU A 285 20.74 -24.24 35.91
C GLU A 285 20.68 -23.79 34.44
N VAL A 286 20.03 -24.57 33.59
CA VAL A 286 19.45 -24.02 32.37
C VAL A 286 18.19 -23.33 32.84
N LYS A 287 18.33 -22.07 33.26
CA LYS A 287 17.22 -21.13 33.26
C LYS A 287 16.56 -21.32 31.89
N SER A 288 15.37 -21.89 31.87
CA SER A 288 14.46 -21.63 30.76
C SER A 288 14.32 -20.11 30.76
N GLU A 289 15.07 -19.46 29.88
CA GLU A 289 14.74 -18.12 29.43
C GLU A 289 13.34 -18.29 28.83
N VAL A 290 12.31 -18.21 29.68
CA VAL A 290 11.15 -17.40 29.36
C VAL A 290 11.81 -16.10 28.94
N LYS A 291 12.00 -15.90 27.63
CA LYS A 291 12.41 -14.61 27.12
C LYS A 291 11.42 -13.68 27.76
N SER A 292 11.88 -12.90 28.75
CA SER A 292 11.08 -11.82 29.27
C SER A 292 10.76 -11.04 28.00
N ILE A 293 9.49 -11.04 27.60
CA ILE A 293 9.05 -10.20 26.51
C ILE A 293 9.21 -8.81 27.11
N ASN A 294 10.39 -8.23 26.92
CA ASN A 294 10.67 -6.87 27.35
C ASN A 294 9.67 -6.03 26.58
N LYS A 295 8.70 -5.49 27.32
CA LYS A 295 7.69 -4.61 26.75
C LYS A 295 8.42 -3.48 26.02
N ALA A 296 8.00 -3.25 24.78
CA ALA A 296 8.73 -2.35 23.89
C ALA A 296 8.41 -0.91 24.27
N LEU A 297 9.34 -0.26 24.97
CA LEU A 297 9.30 1.19 25.13
C LEU A 297 9.54 1.86 23.77
N PRO A 298 8.97 3.05 23.52
CA PRO A 298 9.39 3.93 22.44
C PRO A 298 10.90 4.14 22.51
N SER A 299 11.64 3.37 21.70
CA SER A 299 13.09 3.47 21.67
C SER A 299 13.50 4.89 21.29
N PRO A 300 14.50 5.49 21.94
CA PRO A 300 15.07 6.77 21.54
C PRO A 300 15.92 6.57 20.27
N ASN A 301 15.29 6.19 19.16
CA ASN A 301 15.96 6.12 17.88
C ASN A 301 16.16 7.55 17.38
N ILE A 302 17.25 8.17 17.84
CA ILE A 302 17.63 9.51 17.47
C ILE A 302 18.08 9.50 16.01
N PRO A 303 17.40 10.24 15.11
CA PRO A 303 17.81 10.32 13.71
C PRO A 303 19.23 10.86 13.59
N THR A 304 20.01 10.29 12.67
CA THR A 304 21.35 10.75 12.33
C THR A 304 21.49 10.87 10.81
N GLN A 305 22.51 11.63 10.37
CA GLN A 305 22.95 11.66 8.98
C GLN A 305 23.23 10.24 8.48
N ALA A 306 22.98 10.00 7.19
CA ALA A 306 23.28 8.72 6.57
C ALA A 306 24.77 8.39 6.74
N SER A 307 25.09 7.11 6.94
CA SER A 307 26.48 6.68 7.05
C SER A 307 27.18 6.85 5.69
N VAL A 308 28.32 7.54 5.67
CA VAL A 308 29.09 7.81 4.44
C VAL A 308 30.51 7.31 4.62
N ASN A 309 30.96 6.50 3.66
CA ASN A 309 32.36 6.19 3.46
C ASN A 309 32.90 7.07 2.32
N LEU A 310 33.75 8.06 2.63
CA LEU A 310 34.25 9.03 1.66
C LEU A 310 35.05 8.38 0.50
N GLU A 311 35.59 7.18 0.71
CA GLU A 311 36.31 6.45 -0.34
C GLU A 311 35.41 6.07 -1.53
N ASP A 312 34.11 5.95 -1.30
CA ASP A 312 33.12 5.63 -2.33
C ASP A 312 32.75 6.87 -3.18
N TRP A 313 33.23 8.07 -2.80
CA TRP A 313 32.84 9.38 -3.36
C TRP A 313 34.02 10.20 -3.91
N LYS A 314 35.16 9.57 -4.23
CA LYS A 314 36.38 10.26 -4.70
C LYS A 314 36.23 11.07 -5.99
N ASN A 315 35.23 10.76 -6.80
CA ASN A 315 35.02 11.36 -8.11
C ASN A 315 34.08 12.57 -8.10
N VAL A 316 33.66 13.05 -6.91
CA VAL A 316 32.83 14.25 -6.80
C VAL A 316 33.66 15.47 -7.20
N THR A 317 33.14 16.25 -8.16
CA THR A 317 33.78 17.50 -8.62
C THR A 317 32.96 18.74 -8.29
N ALA A 318 31.66 18.58 -8.04
CA ALA A 318 30.78 19.68 -7.66
C ALA A 318 31.16 20.24 -6.27
N LYS A 319 31.15 21.57 -6.11
CA LYS A 319 31.38 22.23 -4.83
C LYS A 319 30.06 22.42 -4.07
N PRO A 320 30.07 22.65 -2.74
CA PRO A 320 28.84 22.82 -1.97
C PRO A 320 27.90 23.92 -2.51
N GLN A 321 28.44 25.04 -3.00
CA GLN A 321 27.66 26.14 -3.59
C GLN A 321 27.00 25.79 -4.95
N ASP A 322 27.50 24.77 -5.64
CA ASP A 322 26.95 24.29 -6.91
C ASP A 322 25.88 23.20 -6.69
N GLN A 323 25.71 22.75 -5.45
CA GLN A 323 24.77 21.70 -5.07
C GLN A 323 23.50 22.28 -4.48
N ILE A 324 22.37 21.66 -4.82
CA ILE A 324 21.07 21.92 -4.19
C ILE A 324 20.71 20.69 -3.37
N VAL A 325 20.53 20.92 -2.07
CA VAL A 325 20.35 19.85 -1.09
C VAL A 325 18.95 19.87 -0.52
N ILE A 326 18.39 18.68 -0.29
CA ILE A 326 17.18 18.49 0.49
C ILE A 326 17.58 18.46 1.96
N VAL A 327 17.09 19.42 2.74
CA VAL A 327 17.35 19.51 4.18
C VAL A 327 16.50 18.50 4.94
N SER A 328 15.20 18.51 4.67
CA SER A 328 14.23 17.60 5.25
C SER A 328 12.97 17.51 4.41
N VAL A 329 12.17 16.49 4.71
CA VAL A 329 10.84 16.29 4.12
C VAL A 329 9.86 16.02 5.26
N GLY A 330 8.82 16.83 5.35
CA GLY A 330 7.66 16.59 6.20
C GLY A 330 6.51 16.12 5.33
N GLU A 331 5.79 15.10 5.77
CA GLU A 331 4.63 14.58 5.05
C GLU A 331 3.48 14.33 6.01
N ILE A 332 2.28 14.41 5.47
CA ILE A 332 1.06 13.97 6.12
C ILE A 332 0.28 13.13 5.11
N GLY A 333 -0.12 11.93 5.50
CA GLY A 333 -0.79 10.99 4.59
C GLY A 333 -1.52 9.90 5.35
N PRO A 334 -1.96 8.82 4.68
CA PRO A 334 -2.83 7.84 5.30
C PRO A 334 -2.23 7.10 6.49
N TRP A 335 -0.91 7.11 6.61
CA TRP A 335 -0.18 6.54 7.75
C TRP A 335 0.37 7.60 8.71
N GLY A 336 -0.17 8.83 8.72
CA GLY A 336 0.30 9.93 9.56
C GLY A 336 1.51 10.64 8.96
N SER A 337 2.56 10.81 9.77
CA SER A 337 3.81 11.46 9.36
C SER A 337 4.72 10.54 8.52
N GLY A 338 5.82 11.09 8.03
CA GLY A 338 6.84 10.32 7.32
C GLY A 338 7.52 9.26 8.16
N ARG A 339 7.55 9.43 9.50
CA ARG A 339 8.13 8.44 10.43
C ARG A 339 7.23 7.23 10.57
N THR A 340 5.94 7.47 10.79
CA THR A 340 4.93 6.42 10.97
C THR A 340 4.65 5.70 9.66
N ARG A 341 4.61 6.41 8.52
CA ARG A 341 4.53 5.81 7.17
C ARG A 341 5.75 4.94 6.86
N PHE A 342 6.97 5.39 7.18
CA PHE A 342 8.17 4.56 7.00
C PHE A 342 8.12 3.29 7.84
N SER A 343 7.68 3.38 9.10
CA SER A 343 7.50 2.20 9.95
C SER A 343 6.46 1.23 9.36
N ALA A 344 5.38 1.73 8.78
CA ALA A 344 4.38 0.91 8.11
C ALA A 344 4.93 0.26 6.82
N GLU A 345 5.61 1.05 5.98
CA GLU A 345 6.20 0.61 4.71
C GLU A 345 7.23 -0.51 4.88
N GLN A 346 8.01 -0.45 5.96
CA GLN A 346 9.04 -1.44 6.26
C GLN A 346 8.51 -2.72 6.95
N SER A 347 7.25 -2.71 7.42
CA SER A 347 6.70 -3.78 8.29
C SER A 347 5.41 -4.41 7.79
N ILE A 348 4.68 -3.77 6.88
CA ILE A 348 3.46 -4.31 6.28
C ILE A 348 3.74 -5.67 5.63
N GLN A 349 2.87 -6.63 5.89
CA GLN A 349 2.91 -7.96 5.28
C GLN A 349 1.80 -8.13 4.24
N ASP A 350 1.79 -9.25 3.51
CA ASP A 350 0.79 -9.53 2.47
C ASP A 350 -0.55 -10.07 3.00
N ASP A 351 -0.61 -10.43 4.28
CA ASP A 351 -1.86 -10.59 5.06
C ASP A 351 -2.32 -9.26 5.68
N GLY A 352 -1.58 -8.20 5.37
CA GLY A 352 -1.02 -7.20 6.26
C GLY A 352 -1.64 -6.87 7.60
N THR A 353 -1.27 -7.74 8.50
CA THR A 353 -0.57 -7.29 9.70
C THR A 353 0.50 -6.22 9.39
N VAL A 354 0.63 -5.25 10.30
CA VAL A 354 1.65 -4.20 10.26
C VAL A 354 2.31 -4.15 11.62
N SER A 355 3.62 -4.37 11.66
CA SER A 355 4.39 -4.37 12.91
C SER A 355 5.07 -3.02 13.10
N LEU A 356 4.29 -2.03 13.52
CA LEU A 356 4.79 -0.68 13.83
C LEU A 356 5.76 -0.71 15.03
N CYS A 357 6.75 0.17 15.02
CA CYS A 357 7.59 0.39 16.21
C CYS A 357 6.78 1.13 17.30
N ALA A 358 7.20 0.97 18.56
CA ALA A 358 6.49 1.56 19.71
C ALA A 358 6.33 3.09 19.59
N GLY A 359 7.36 3.79 19.11
CA GLY A 359 7.28 5.24 18.87
C GLY A 359 6.27 5.63 17.79
N ALA A 360 6.14 4.83 16.72
CA ALA A 360 5.13 5.08 15.69
C ALA A 360 3.70 4.81 16.18
N VAL A 361 3.51 3.80 17.04
CA VAL A 361 2.21 3.56 17.69
C VAL A 361 1.85 4.73 18.60
N LEU A 362 2.80 5.22 19.41
CA LEU A 362 2.58 6.36 20.29
C LEU A 362 2.25 7.63 19.50
N GLU A 363 3.03 7.94 18.46
CA GLU A 363 2.80 9.12 17.61
C GLU A 363 1.42 9.06 16.93
N LEU A 364 1.02 7.91 16.39
CA LEU A 364 -0.31 7.74 15.81
C LEU A 364 -1.41 7.88 16.86
N ALA A 365 -1.28 7.20 18.00
CA ALA A 365 -2.28 7.26 19.07
C ALA A 365 -2.46 8.69 19.60
N TRP A 366 -1.37 9.45 19.76
CA TRP A 366 -1.41 10.88 20.09
C TRP A 366 -2.11 11.71 19.02
N SER A 367 -1.70 11.54 17.75
CA SER A 367 -2.26 12.32 16.63
C SER A 367 -3.74 12.04 16.40
N MET A 368 -4.21 10.83 16.72
CA MET A 368 -5.61 10.39 16.63
C MET A 368 -6.45 10.77 17.87
N GLY A 369 -5.85 11.42 18.87
CA GLY A 369 -6.52 11.76 20.13
C GLY A 369 -6.84 10.57 21.05
N LEU A 370 -6.27 9.38 20.78
CA LEU A 370 -6.45 8.19 21.63
C LEU A 370 -5.67 8.29 22.94
N LEU A 371 -4.57 9.03 22.91
CA LEU A 371 -3.72 9.29 24.06
C LEU A 371 -3.39 10.78 24.16
N THR A 372 -3.37 11.28 25.38
CA THR A 372 -2.94 12.64 25.70
C THR A 372 -2.05 12.62 26.93
N TRP A 373 -0.95 13.35 26.90
CA TRP A 373 -0.11 13.52 28.08
C TRP A 373 -0.79 14.41 29.12
N GLN A 374 -0.63 14.10 30.40
CA GLN A 374 -1.02 14.99 31.50
C GLN A 374 0.06 14.96 32.59
N ASP A 375 0.42 16.13 33.12
CA ASP A 375 1.36 16.24 34.24
C ASP A 375 0.69 15.98 35.61
N SER A 376 -0.63 16.11 35.67
CA SER A 376 -1.43 16.00 36.89
C SER A 376 -2.65 15.10 36.63
N PRO A 377 -3.03 14.19 37.54
CA PRO A 377 -2.48 14.00 38.90
C PRO A 377 -1.13 13.27 38.94
N LYS A 378 -0.73 12.57 37.87
CA LYS A 378 0.58 11.91 37.74
C LYS A 378 1.10 12.08 36.31
N PRO A 379 2.35 12.50 36.10
CA PRO A 379 2.92 12.61 34.75
C PRO A 379 2.83 11.28 33.99
N GLY A 380 2.20 11.31 32.81
CA GLY A 380 2.10 10.15 31.94
C GLY A 380 1.07 10.28 30.82
N TRP A 381 0.93 9.22 30.03
CA TRP A 381 -0.06 9.10 28.96
C TRP A 381 -1.40 8.66 29.51
N TYR A 382 -2.46 9.40 29.19
CA TYR A 382 -3.83 9.09 29.59
C TYR A 382 -4.67 8.77 28.36
N ASP A 383 -5.55 7.77 28.48
CA ASP A 383 -6.55 7.47 27.46
C ASP A 383 -7.74 8.43 27.48
N ALA A 384 -8.65 8.28 26.52
CA ALA A 384 -9.82 9.15 26.35
C ALA A 384 -10.75 9.16 27.58
N GLU A 385 -10.75 8.08 28.36
CA GLU A 385 -11.49 7.95 29.63
C GLU A 385 -10.76 8.57 30.83
N GLY A 386 -9.54 9.09 30.64
CA GLY A 386 -8.73 9.67 31.71
C GLY A 386 -8.00 8.65 32.57
N THR A 387 -7.75 7.44 32.05
CA THR A 387 -6.97 6.39 32.73
C THR A 387 -5.52 6.45 32.31
N LEU A 388 -4.60 6.42 33.29
CA LEU A 388 -3.16 6.37 33.04
C LEU A 388 -2.77 5.05 32.36
N VAL A 389 -2.09 5.14 31.22
CA VAL A 389 -1.52 4.02 30.48
C VAL A 389 0.02 4.05 30.62
N PRO A 390 0.63 3.03 31.23
CA PRO A 390 2.09 2.90 31.23
C PRO A 390 2.66 2.88 29.82
N GLU A 391 3.78 3.59 29.59
CA GLU A 391 4.33 3.78 28.24
C GLU A 391 4.72 2.46 27.57
N GLU A 392 5.19 1.50 28.37
CA GLU A 392 5.53 0.15 27.93
C GLU A 392 4.33 -0.67 27.43
N ASP A 393 3.10 -0.30 27.81
CA ASP A 393 1.87 -0.99 27.44
C ASP A 393 1.23 -0.43 26.17
N ILE A 394 1.60 0.80 25.77
CA ILE A 394 0.98 1.53 24.66
C ILE A 394 1.11 0.74 23.34
N ALA A 395 2.30 0.21 23.07
CA ALA A 395 2.60 -0.49 21.82
C ALA A 395 1.86 -1.83 21.67
N GLU A 396 1.38 -2.42 22.76
CA GLU A 396 0.55 -3.63 22.76
C GLU A 396 -0.93 -3.27 22.75
N LYS A 397 -1.36 -2.30 23.57
CA LYS A 397 -2.76 -1.89 23.72
C LYS A 397 -3.33 -1.22 22.46
N TYR A 398 -2.55 -0.35 21.80
CA TYR A 398 -3.07 0.52 20.72
C TYR A 398 -2.67 0.12 19.31
N ARG A 399 -1.73 -0.82 19.11
CA ARG A 399 -1.19 -1.14 17.77
C ARG A 399 -2.27 -1.53 16.77
N ASP A 400 -3.12 -2.47 17.14
CA ASP A 400 -4.15 -2.96 16.23
C ASP A 400 -5.19 -1.87 15.93
N GLU A 401 -5.49 -1.02 16.91
CA GLU A 401 -6.39 0.12 16.73
C GLU A 401 -5.82 1.19 15.80
N VAL A 402 -4.57 1.62 16.00
CA VAL A 402 -3.96 2.63 15.11
C VAL A 402 -3.77 2.09 13.69
N VAL A 403 -3.46 0.79 13.54
CA VAL A 403 -3.37 0.15 12.22
C VAL A 403 -4.73 0.09 11.53
N ALA A 404 -5.81 -0.26 12.26
CA ALA A 404 -7.16 -0.30 11.70
C ALA A 404 -7.68 1.09 11.27
N ARG A 405 -7.26 2.14 11.97
CA ARG A 405 -7.60 3.54 11.70
C ARG A 405 -6.71 4.23 10.65
N SER A 406 -5.72 3.53 10.10
CA SER A 406 -4.72 4.10 9.18
C SER A 406 -4.69 3.40 7.83
N GLY A 407 -4.05 4.05 6.86
CA GLY A 407 -3.78 3.52 5.55
C GLY A 407 -5.01 3.44 4.64
N ILE A 408 -4.90 2.59 3.64
CA ILE A 408 -5.99 2.27 2.72
C ILE A 408 -7.06 1.47 3.44
N ARG A 409 -8.27 2.02 3.49
CA ARG A 409 -9.42 1.38 4.14
C ARG A 409 -10.73 1.84 3.49
N PRO A 410 -11.85 1.12 3.72
CA PRO A 410 -13.15 1.61 3.30
C PRO A 410 -13.38 3.05 3.79
N PHE A 411 -14.08 3.85 2.99
CA PHE A 411 -14.55 5.15 3.46
C PHE A 411 -15.47 4.92 4.64
N GLU A 412 -15.19 5.61 5.74
CA GLU A 412 -16.09 5.62 6.89
C GLU A 412 -17.26 6.58 6.61
N THR A 413 -18.25 6.65 7.51
CA THR A 413 -19.27 7.70 7.44
C THR A 413 -18.57 9.06 7.49
N GLY A 414 -18.52 9.72 6.33
CA GLY A 414 -18.15 11.10 6.16
C GLY A 414 -16.69 11.40 5.80
N MET A 415 -16.38 11.44 4.50
CA MET A 415 -15.34 12.33 3.97
C MET A 415 -15.88 13.78 3.95
N GLY A 416 -16.06 14.35 5.15
CA GLY A 416 -17.00 15.46 5.38
C GLY A 416 -18.42 14.93 5.65
N GLY A 417 -19.35 15.74 6.15
CA GLY A 417 -20.70 15.29 6.58
C GLY A 417 -21.58 14.59 5.52
N ASP A 418 -21.08 14.47 4.29
CA ASP A 418 -21.83 14.20 3.06
C ASP A 418 -21.69 12.76 2.54
N TYR A 419 -20.65 12.01 2.95
CA TYR A 419 -20.51 10.59 2.59
C TYR A 419 -21.22 9.71 3.63
N LYS A 420 -22.56 9.67 3.62
CA LYS A 420 -23.35 8.79 4.50
C LYS A 420 -23.71 7.49 3.76
N ASP A 421 -23.37 6.36 4.39
CA ASP A 421 -23.73 5.00 3.93
C ASP A 421 -23.27 4.63 2.51
N GLY A 422 -22.22 5.29 1.97
CA GLY A 422 -21.70 5.00 0.64
C GLY A 422 -22.59 5.48 -0.51
N ALA A 423 -23.44 6.47 -0.25
CA ALA A 423 -24.29 7.09 -1.24
C ALA A 423 -23.80 8.51 -1.62
N ASP A 424 -24.00 8.85 -2.89
CA ASP A 424 -23.94 10.21 -3.40
C ASP A 424 -25.35 10.82 -3.37
N GLU A 425 -25.48 12.10 -3.02
CA GLU A 425 -26.74 12.83 -3.03
C GLU A 425 -26.90 13.55 -4.38
N GLU A 426 -27.79 13.03 -5.21
CA GLU A 426 -28.12 13.57 -6.53
C GLU A 426 -29.51 14.23 -6.50
N GLU A 427 -29.78 15.14 -7.43
CA GLU A 427 -31.13 15.67 -7.66
C GLU A 427 -31.75 15.01 -8.90
N ALA A 428 -33.02 14.61 -8.81
CA ALA A 428 -33.82 14.17 -9.94
C ALA A 428 -34.87 15.22 -10.28
N GLU A 429 -34.97 15.58 -11.57
CA GLU A 429 -36.05 16.42 -12.08
C GLU A 429 -37.34 15.60 -12.16
N ILE A 430 -38.38 16.07 -11.48
CA ILE A 430 -39.73 15.51 -11.57
C ILE A 430 -40.73 16.63 -11.85
N PHE A 431 -41.84 16.29 -12.49
CA PHE A 431 -42.94 17.21 -12.74
C PHE A 431 -44.07 16.89 -11.78
N LEU A 432 -44.63 17.92 -11.14
CA LEU A 432 -45.77 17.77 -10.23
C LEU A 432 -46.98 17.20 -10.97
N ASP A 433 -47.65 16.22 -10.37
CA ASP A 433 -48.89 15.64 -10.89
C ASP A 433 -50.17 16.33 -10.35
N HIS A 434 -50.02 17.14 -9.30
CA HIS A 434 -51.06 17.98 -8.70
C HIS A 434 -50.49 19.28 -8.17
N ASP A 435 -51.36 20.26 -7.92
CA ASP A 435 -50.97 21.55 -7.34
C ASP A 435 -50.44 21.36 -5.90
N VAL A 436 -49.33 22.03 -5.58
CA VAL A 436 -48.72 22.03 -4.24
C VAL A 436 -48.61 23.46 -3.74
N SER A 437 -49.16 23.72 -2.56
CA SER A 437 -49.12 25.04 -1.92
C SER A 437 -48.28 25.04 -0.64
N PHE A 438 -47.51 26.10 -0.42
CA PHE A 438 -46.73 26.31 0.80
C PHE A 438 -46.66 27.80 1.15
N ASN A 439 -46.40 28.10 2.42
CA ASN A 439 -46.34 29.47 2.92
C ASN A 439 -44.93 30.04 2.88
N VAL A 440 -44.83 31.35 2.62
CA VAL A 440 -43.61 32.16 2.71
C VAL A 440 -43.88 33.45 3.48
N ALA A 441 -42.86 33.96 4.17
CA ALA A 441 -43.02 35.04 5.14
C ALA A 441 -43.40 36.40 4.53
N THR A 442 -43.07 36.67 3.25
CA THR A 442 -43.27 37.98 2.62
C THR A 442 -43.71 37.87 1.15
N GLU A 443 -44.38 38.92 0.66
CA GLU A 443 -44.76 39.04 -0.76
C GLU A 443 -43.54 38.98 -1.69
N GLN A 444 -42.43 39.56 -1.24
CA GLN A 444 -41.20 39.61 -2.03
C GLN A 444 -40.68 38.20 -2.32
N ILE A 445 -40.61 37.34 -1.30
CA ILE A 445 -40.20 35.93 -1.47
C ILE A 445 -41.20 35.20 -2.38
N ALA A 446 -42.51 35.44 -2.23
CA ALA A 446 -43.52 34.83 -3.09
C ALA A 446 -43.32 35.20 -4.57
N ARG A 447 -42.98 36.47 -4.86
CA ARG A 447 -42.68 36.96 -6.20
C ARG A 447 -41.38 36.37 -6.78
N GLU A 448 -40.40 36.04 -5.95
CA GLU A 448 -39.19 35.34 -6.40
C GLU A 448 -39.52 33.93 -6.93
N TYR A 449 -40.46 33.21 -6.30
CA TYR A 449 -40.94 31.93 -6.82
C TYR A 449 -41.71 32.06 -8.14
N VAL A 450 -42.50 33.11 -8.30
CA VAL A 450 -43.18 33.41 -9.58
C VAL A 450 -42.15 33.69 -10.67
N ALA A 451 -41.13 34.48 -10.39
CA ALA A 451 -40.07 34.80 -11.35
C ALA A 451 -39.26 33.57 -11.83
N LEU A 452 -39.22 32.50 -11.03
CA LEU A 452 -38.56 31.24 -11.42
C LEU A 452 -39.38 30.43 -12.45
N ASP A 453 -40.71 30.52 -12.44
CA ASP A 453 -41.62 29.75 -13.30
C ASP A 453 -43.00 30.43 -13.33
N GLU A 454 -43.09 31.52 -14.09
CA GLU A 454 -44.29 32.39 -14.14
C GLU A 454 -45.50 31.64 -14.69
N GLU A 455 -45.29 30.64 -15.56
CA GLU A 455 -46.35 29.87 -16.21
C GLU A 455 -47.04 28.91 -15.24
N HIS A 456 -46.33 28.38 -14.24
CA HIS A 456 -46.85 27.35 -13.33
C HIS A 456 -46.82 27.75 -11.85
N THR A 457 -46.72 29.04 -11.51
CA THR A 457 -46.69 29.51 -10.11
C THR A 457 -47.71 30.62 -9.87
N GLU A 458 -48.62 30.40 -8.93
CA GLU A 458 -49.58 31.40 -8.45
C GLU A 458 -49.26 31.79 -7.00
N ILE A 459 -49.57 33.04 -6.62
CA ILE A 459 -49.40 33.53 -5.25
C ILE A 459 -50.68 34.17 -4.72
N SER A 460 -50.96 33.99 -3.43
CA SER A 460 -52.08 34.63 -2.74
C SER A 460 -51.67 35.05 -1.32
N SER A 461 -52.32 36.07 -0.78
CA SER A 461 -52.10 36.49 0.62
C SER A 461 -52.97 35.66 1.56
N ASP A 462 -52.42 35.18 2.68
CA ASP A 462 -53.18 34.59 3.77
C ASP A 462 -53.53 35.67 4.83
N PRO A 463 -54.80 36.10 4.93
CA PRO A 463 -55.18 37.17 5.84
C PRO A 463 -55.10 36.79 7.33
N GLU A 464 -55.10 35.50 7.68
CA GLU A 464 -55.08 35.05 9.08
C GLU A 464 -53.67 34.98 9.65
N SER A 465 -52.70 34.49 8.86
CA SER A 465 -51.29 34.39 9.27
C SER A 465 -50.46 35.62 8.92
N GLY A 466 -50.87 36.41 7.93
CA GLY A 466 -50.08 37.51 7.36
C GLY A 466 -48.97 37.03 6.42
N GLU A 467 -48.88 35.73 6.16
CA GLU A 467 -47.95 35.10 5.22
C GLU A 467 -48.51 35.12 3.78
N TRP A 468 -47.68 34.75 2.81
CA TRP A 468 -48.07 34.55 1.42
C TRP A 468 -48.04 33.07 1.07
N ILE A 469 -49.07 32.59 0.36
CA ILE A 469 -49.16 31.22 -0.12
C ILE A 469 -48.64 31.19 -1.55
N VAL A 470 -47.62 30.37 -1.81
CA VAL A 470 -47.12 30.04 -3.15
C VAL A 470 -47.73 28.71 -3.57
N THR A 471 -48.40 28.68 -4.72
CA THR A 471 -48.98 27.47 -5.33
C THR A 471 -48.26 27.13 -6.62
N ARG A 472 -47.52 26.03 -6.61
CA ARG A 472 -46.89 25.41 -7.78
C ARG A 472 -47.92 24.50 -8.45
N LYS A 473 -48.21 24.70 -9.73
CA LYS A 473 -49.23 23.96 -10.47
C LYS A 473 -48.76 22.56 -10.87
N ALA A 474 -49.71 21.67 -11.14
CA ALA A 474 -49.44 20.44 -11.87
C ALA A 474 -48.69 20.76 -13.18
N GLY A 475 -47.60 20.05 -13.46
CA GLY A 475 -46.68 20.33 -14.57
C GLY A 475 -45.49 21.22 -14.21
N SER A 476 -45.45 21.84 -13.02
CA SER A 476 -44.22 22.50 -12.53
C SER A 476 -43.09 21.49 -12.37
N MET A 477 -41.90 21.83 -12.87
CA MET A 477 -40.68 21.08 -12.55
C MET A 477 -40.28 21.37 -11.10
N ILE A 478 -39.95 20.32 -10.37
CA ILE A 478 -39.29 20.37 -9.07
C ILE A 478 -38.11 19.41 -9.07
N ARG A 479 -37.18 19.63 -8.13
CA ARG A 479 -36.04 18.75 -7.92
C ARG A 479 -36.21 18.01 -6.60
N VAL A 480 -36.03 16.69 -6.65
CA VAL A 480 -36.13 15.83 -5.46
C VAL A 480 -34.78 15.16 -5.20
N PRO A 481 -34.26 15.23 -3.96
CA PRO A 481 -33.06 14.51 -3.58
C PRO A 481 -33.21 13.00 -3.76
N ARG A 482 -32.19 12.36 -4.31
CA ARG A 482 -32.05 10.92 -4.50
C ARG A 482 -30.67 10.49 -4.04
N ARG A 483 -30.58 9.28 -3.47
CA ARG A 483 -29.31 8.63 -3.15
C ARG A 483 -28.90 7.64 -4.23
N ALA A 484 -27.70 7.80 -4.78
CA ALA A 484 -27.08 6.89 -5.73
C ALA A 484 -25.95 6.10 -5.06
N ALA A 485 -25.91 4.77 -5.28
CA ALA A 485 -24.87 3.93 -4.70
C ALA A 485 -23.52 4.23 -5.36
N MET A 486 -22.50 4.54 -4.55
CA MET A 486 -21.16 4.79 -5.07
C MET A 486 -20.44 3.50 -5.42
N THR A 487 -19.76 3.51 -6.55
CA THR A 487 -18.97 2.36 -7.06
C THR A 487 -17.56 2.30 -6.47
N ARG A 488 -17.16 3.36 -5.75
CA ARG A 488 -15.85 3.53 -5.11
C ARG A 488 -16.06 3.79 -3.64
N THR A 489 -15.69 2.82 -2.82
CA THR A 489 -15.96 2.80 -1.38
C THR A 489 -14.71 2.64 -0.52
N VAL A 490 -13.52 2.75 -1.12
CA VAL A 490 -12.22 2.56 -0.47
C VAL A 490 -11.27 3.66 -0.93
N GLY A 491 -10.47 4.20 -0.01
CA GLY A 491 -9.47 5.24 -0.28
C GLY A 491 -8.36 5.30 0.78
N GLY A 492 -7.27 5.99 0.47
CA GLY A 492 -6.21 6.31 1.42
C GLY A 492 -6.59 7.55 2.23
N GLN A 493 -7.11 7.36 3.42
CA GLN A 493 -7.59 8.47 4.26
C GLN A 493 -6.56 8.75 5.36
N LEU A 494 -6.39 10.02 5.76
CA LEU A 494 -5.61 10.35 6.96
C LEU A 494 -6.05 9.49 8.17
N PRO A 495 -5.16 9.21 9.12
CA PRO A 495 -5.50 8.53 10.37
C PRO A 495 -6.84 9.00 10.97
N LYS A 496 -7.76 8.07 11.24
CA LYS A 496 -9.06 8.44 11.82
C LYS A 496 -8.86 9.12 13.18
N GLY A 497 -9.35 10.35 13.29
CA GLY A 497 -9.19 11.18 14.49
C GLY A 497 -7.98 12.10 14.45
N PHE A 498 -7.28 12.18 13.31
CA PHE A 498 -6.19 13.15 13.12
C PHE A 498 -6.66 14.57 13.45
N ASP A 499 -5.97 15.23 14.37
CA ASP A 499 -6.33 16.55 14.88
C ASP A 499 -5.18 17.57 14.70
N PRO A 500 -5.33 18.58 13.82
CA PRO A 500 -4.38 19.67 13.66
C PRO A 500 -4.13 20.48 14.94
N LEU A 501 -5.07 20.53 15.89
CA LEU A 501 -4.90 21.27 17.15
C LEU A 501 -3.75 20.69 18.00
N LYS A 502 -3.53 19.37 17.91
CA LYS A 502 -2.40 18.69 18.58
C LYS A 502 -1.04 19.22 18.12
N TRP A 503 -0.97 19.79 16.92
CA TRP A 503 0.24 20.40 16.36
C TRP A 503 0.40 21.88 16.72
N GLY A 504 -0.45 22.42 17.59
CA GLY A 504 -0.42 23.81 18.03
C GLY A 504 -1.14 24.79 17.07
N ILE A 505 -1.83 24.29 16.04
CA ILE A 505 -2.60 25.14 15.14
C ILE A 505 -3.76 25.79 15.92
N PRO A 506 -3.96 27.12 15.87
CA PRO A 506 -5.04 27.79 16.61
C PRO A 506 -6.43 27.32 16.18
N ALA A 507 -7.34 27.16 17.13
CA ALA A 507 -8.73 26.77 16.86
C ALA A 507 -9.47 27.75 15.93
N SER A 508 -9.11 29.03 15.99
CA SER A 508 -9.64 30.05 15.06
C SER A 508 -9.28 29.74 13.61
N MET A 509 -8.07 29.22 13.35
CA MET A 509 -7.61 28.83 12.02
C MET A 509 -8.28 27.54 11.55
N VAL A 510 -8.40 26.55 12.44
CA VAL A 510 -9.07 25.27 12.12
C VAL A 510 -10.52 25.46 11.68
N GLY A 511 -11.22 26.46 12.23
CA GLY A 511 -12.59 26.78 11.84
C GLY A 511 -12.74 27.60 10.56
N SER A 512 -11.68 28.26 10.07
CA SER A 512 -11.76 29.25 8.99
C SER A 512 -11.12 28.80 7.68
N VAL A 513 -10.00 28.07 7.73
CA VAL A 513 -9.24 27.70 6.53
C VAL A 513 -9.65 26.33 6.00
N ASP A 514 -9.38 26.06 4.72
CA ASP A 514 -9.66 24.74 4.15
C ASP A 514 -8.80 23.65 4.83
N PRO A 515 -9.34 22.46 5.16
CA PRO A 515 -8.60 21.38 5.81
C PRO A 515 -7.26 21.05 5.13
N ILE A 516 -7.20 21.11 3.80
CA ILE A 516 -5.97 20.86 3.04
C ILE A 516 -4.84 21.84 3.40
N ALA A 517 -5.16 23.10 3.69
CA ALA A 517 -4.18 24.12 4.08
C ALA A 517 -3.62 23.82 5.47
N LEU A 518 -4.46 23.37 6.42
CA LEU A 518 -4.03 22.94 7.75
C LEU A 518 -3.01 21.79 7.65
N TRP A 519 -3.29 20.81 6.79
CA TRP A 519 -2.39 19.68 6.57
C TRP A 519 -1.05 20.10 5.98
N ASN A 520 -1.06 21.08 5.07
CA ASN A 520 0.16 21.65 4.50
C ASN A 520 1.00 22.39 5.55
N ILE A 521 0.35 23.14 6.45
CA ILE A 521 1.03 23.79 7.58
C ILE A 521 1.63 22.74 8.51
N VAL A 522 0.86 21.72 8.92
CA VAL A 522 1.35 20.64 9.77
C VAL A 522 2.54 19.92 9.15
N ALA A 523 2.46 19.55 7.87
CA ALA A 523 3.58 18.91 7.17
C ALA A 523 4.81 19.82 7.09
N THR A 524 4.62 21.14 6.99
CA THR A 524 5.73 22.10 7.00
C THR A 524 6.36 22.22 8.39
N VAL A 525 5.54 22.32 9.44
CA VAL A 525 6.00 22.29 10.84
C VAL A 525 6.81 21.02 11.09
N ASP A 526 6.30 19.86 10.68
CA ASP A 526 7.00 18.58 10.78
C ASP A 526 8.34 18.58 10.02
N ALA A 527 8.41 19.21 8.84
CA ALA A 527 9.66 19.30 8.06
C ALA A 527 10.76 20.09 8.81
N TYR A 528 10.42 21.23 9.43
CA TYR A 528 11.34 22.02 10.24
C TYR A 528 11.76 21.29 11.52
N ILE A 529 10.79 20.70 12.24
CA ILE A 529 11.05 19.88 13.44
C ILE A 529 11.97 18.71 13.10
N CYS A 530 11.71 17.98 12.02
CA CYS A 530 12.53 16.84 11.60
C CYS A 530 14.00 17.20 11.38
N ALA A 531 14.28 18.46 11.01
CA ALA A 531 15.64 18.95 10.79
C ALA A 531 16.22 19.73 11.98
N GLY A 532 15.45 19.96 13.05
CA GLY A 532 15.91 20.64 14.26
C GLY A 532 16.31 22.09 14.05
N PHE A 533 15.49 22.83 13.31
CA PHE A 533 15.64 24.28 13.14
C PHE A 533 14.28 24.96 12.94
N THR A 534 14.26 26.28 13.05
CA THR A 534 13.04 27.10 12.86
C THR A 534 13.10 27.96 11.61
N PRO A 535 11.96 28.45 11.08
CA PRO A 535 11.96 29.43 10.00
C PRO A 535 12.77 30.70 10.34
N SER A 536 12.74 31.14 11.61
CA SER A 536 13.49 32.29 12.09
C SER A 536 15.01 32.16 11.89
N GLU A 537 15.58 30.98 12.10
CA GLU A 537 17.03 30.75 11.89
C GLU A 537 17.44 30.96 10.42
N ILE A 538 16.56 30.63 9.47
CA ILE A 538 16.80 30.91 8.05
C ILE A 538 16.74 32.41 7.78
N LEU A 539 15.73 33.11 8.30
CA LEU A 539 15.58 34.56 8.12
C LEU A 539 16.68 35.38 8.83
N GLN A 540 17.32 34.83 9.86
CA GLN A 540 18.52 35.39 10.49
C GLN A 540 19.77 35.25 9.60
N SER A 541 19.73 34.33 8.64
CA SER A 541 20.90 33.93 7.85
C SER A 541 20.83 34.38 6.39
N VAL A 542 19.62 34.40 5.84
CA VAL A 542 19.28 34.69 4.45
C VAL A 542 18.36 35.90 4.42
N HIS A 543 18.53 36.77 3.41
CA HIS A 543 17.64 37.91 3.24
C HIS A 543 16.19 37.43 3.02
N PRO A 544 15.16 38.03 3.64
CA PRO A 544 13.79 37.52 3.55
C PRO A 544 13.26 37.39 2.12
N SER A 545 13.69 38.25 1.19
CA SER A 545 13.32 38.16 -0.23
C SER A 545 13.93 36.98 -0.99
N LEU A 546 14.87 36.24 -0.38
CA LEU A 546 15.50 35.05 -0.95
C LEU A 546 14.97 33.75 -0.32
N VAL A 547 13.92 33.84 0.50
CA VAL A 547 13.17 32.70 1.03
C VAL A 547 11.85 32.59 0.26
N ALA A 548 11.78 31.61 -0.65
CA ALA A 548 10.68 31.45 -1.59
C ALA A 548 9.80 30.23 -1.26
N SER A 549 8.61 30.16 -1.86
CA SER A 549 7.76 28.96 -1.85
C SER A 549 7.28 28.60 -3.24
N THR A 550 7.33 27.32 -3.54
CA THR A 550 6.80 26.73 -4.77
C THR A 550 5.76 25.65 -4.49
N GLN A 551 5.25 25.55 -3.26
CA GLN A 551 4.24 24.55 -2.93
C GLN A 551 2.99 24.68 -3.81
N GLY A 552 2.38 23.56 -4.18
CA GLY A 552 1.20 23.55 -5.05
C GLY A 552 0.12 22.56 -4.60
N THR A 553 -0.96 22.51 -5.37
CA THR A 553 -2.03 21.52 -5.23
C THR A 553 -2.51 21.09 -6.62
N GLY A 554 -3.14 19.93 -6.74
CA GLY A 554 -3.73 19.48 -7.99
C GLY A 554 -5.14 20.04 -8.20
N PHE A 555 -5.93 20.13 -7.12
CA PHE A 555 -7.34 20.57 -7.16
C PHE A 555 -7.62 21.91 -6.46
N GLY A 556 -6.86 22.27 -5.41
CA GLY A 556 -7.19 23.39 -4.51
C GLY A 556 -8.03 22.97 -3.30
N GLY A 557 -8.68 23.93 -2.65
CA GLY A 557 -9.50 23.70 -1.45
C GLY A 557 -10.82 23.02 -1.78
N MET A 558 -10.85 21.69 -1.74
CA MET A 558 -12.02 20.91 -2.16
C MET A 558 -13.26 21.16 -1.29
N THR A 559 -13.09 21.26 0.02
CA THR A 559 -14.19 21.58 0.93
C THR A 559 -14.76 22.97 0.65
N SER A 560 -13.89 23.94 0.42
CA SER A 560 -14.27 25.32 0.11
C SER A 560 -14.90 25.45 -1.27
N MET A 561 -14.43 24.70 -2.27
CA MET A 561 -15.05 24.63 -3.60
C MET A 561 -16.48 24.08 -3.50
N ARG A 562 -16.70 23.02 -2.73
CA ARG A 562 -18.05 22.47 -2.51
C ARG A 562 -18.98 23.50 -1.87
N LYS A 563 -18.51 24.20 -0.84
CA LYS A 563 -19.28 25.30 -0.23
C LYS A 563 -19.64 26.39 -1.25
N LEU A 564 -18.67 26.79 -2.07
CA LEU A 564 -18.83 27.84 -3.06
C LEU A 564 -19.84 27.48 -4.17
N TYR A 565 -19.82 26.24 -4.65
CA TYR A 565 -20.63 25.82 -5.80
C TYR A 565 -21.94 25.12 -5.42
N LEU A 566 -21.93 24.23 -4.44
CA LEU A 566 -23.08 23.42 -4.06
C LEU A 566 -23.84 24.02 -2.88
N ASP A 567 -23.20 24.30 -1.75
CA ASP A 567 -23.90 24.83 -0.57
C ASP A 567 -24.54 26.19 -0.87
N ARG A 568 -23.83 27.05 -1.61
CA ARG A 568 -24.41 28.30 -2.11
C ARG A 568 -25.63 28.07 -3.02
N PHE A 569 -25.58 27.08 -3.91
CA PHE A 569 -26.68 26.76 -4.81
C PHE A 569 -27.91 26.25 -4.03
N LEU A 570 -27.67 25.46 -2.98
CA LEU A 570 -28.68 24.95 -2.05
C LEU A 570 -29.14 25.99 -1.01
N ASN A 571 -28.66 27.24 -1.11
CA ASN A 571 -28.96 28.33 -0.19
C ASN A 571 -28.59 28.04 1.28
N HIS A 572 -27.54 27.24 1.49
CA HIS A 572 -26.92 27.06 2.79
C HIS A 572 -26.04 28.28 3.13
N GLU A 573 -25.84 28.52 4.44
CA GLU A 573 -24.93 29.58 4.90
C GLU A 573 -23.47 29.22 4.59
N ILE A 574 -22.75 30.14 3.97
CA ILE A 574 -21.33 29.99 3.62
C ILE A 574 -20.51 31.17 4.16
N PRO A 575 -19.25 30.95 4.56
CA PRO A 575 -18.33 32.04 4.89
C PRO A 575 -18.19 33.02 3.73
N THR A 576 -18.17 34.33 4.02
CA THR A 576 -18.08 35.38 2.98
C THR A 576 -16.76 35.35 2.22
N ASP A 577 -15.72 34.78 2.82
CA ASP A 577 -14.38 34.61 2.30
C ASP A 577 -14.12 33.19 1.76
N VAL A 578 -15.15 32.35 1.58
CA VAL A 578 -14.94 30.96 1.10
C VAL A 578 -14.22 30.87 -0.26
N LEU A 579 -14.36 31.92 -1.10
CA LEU A 579 -13.70 31.96 -2.40
C LEU A 579 -12.16 31.94 -2.28
N GLN A 580 -11.56 32.64 -1.31
CA GLN A 580 -10.09 32.62 -1.17
C GLN A 580 -9.59 31.23 -0.81
N GLU A 581 -10.30 30.51 0.06
CA GLU A 581 -9.90 29.16 0.51
C GLU A 581 -10.07 28.09 -0.58
N ALA A 582 -10.86 28.36 -1.62
CA ALA A 582 -10.97 27.49 -2.80
C ALA A 582 -9.75 27.60 -3.74
N LEU A 583 -9.01 28.72 -3.72
CA LEU A 583 -7.95 28.99 -4.70
C LEU A 583 -6.68 28.14 -4.41
N PRO A 584 -6.15 27.39 -5.39
CA PRO A 584 -4.96 26.55 -5.22
C PRO A 584 -3.74 27.29 -4.65
N ASN A 585 -3.51 28.53 -5.09
CA ASN A 585 -2.38 29.33 -4.64
C ASN A 585 -2.53 29.81 -3.19
N VAL A 586 -3.76 30.04 -2.70
CA VAL A 586 -4.01 30.47 -1.32
C VAL A 586 -3.78 29.33 -0.35
N VAL A 587 -4.28 28.13 -0.67
CA VAL A 587 -4.02 26.90 0.09
C VAL A 587 -2.51 26.71 0.34
N ALA A 588 -1.71 26.87 -0.71
CA ALA A 588 -0.25 26.75 -0.60
C ALA A 588 0.39 27.96 0.12
N ALA A 589 -0.14 29.17 -0.06
CA ALA A 589 0.41 30.39 0.51
C ALA A 589 0.27 30.50 2.04
N HIS A 590 -0.73 29.84 2.63
CA HIS A 590 -0.92 29.82 4.09
C HIS A 590 0.35 29.46 4.85
N VAL A 591 1.18 28.54 4.33
CA VAL A 591 2.47 28.18 4.93
C VAL A 591 3.41 29.38 5.03
N MET A 592 3.58 30.12 3.93
CA MET A 592 4.45 31.29 3.90
C MET A 592 3.91 32.42 4.77
N GLN A 593 2.59 32.63 4.75
CA GLN A 593 1.94 33.75 5.43
C GLN A 593 1.81 33.57 6.94
N THR A 594 1.59 32.34 7.41
CA THR A 594 1.28 32.08 8.83
C THR A 594 2.46 31.54 9.64
N TYR A 595 3.44 30.90 8.98
CA TYR A 595 4.52 30.20 9.67
C TYR A 595 5.92 30.73 9.29
N ILE A 596 6.22 30.83 7.99
CA ILE A 596 7.59 31.11 7.54
C ILE A 596 7.90 32.60 7.55
N GLY A 597 7.08 33.44 6.91
CA GLY A 597 7.27 34.90 6.86
C GLY A 597 8.38 35.39 5.92
N GLY A 598 8.67 34.66 4.85
CA GLY A 598 9.56 35.10 3.77
C GLY A 598 8.89 36.05 2.77
N TYR A 599 9.70 36.83 2.08
CA TYR A 599 9.29 37.81 1.05
C TYR A 599 9.71 37.39 -0.37
N GLY A 600 10.18 36.16 -0.53
CA GLY A 600 10.66 35.66 -1.81
C GLY A 600 9.55 35.26 -2.77
N ASN A 601 9.97 34.70 -3.91
CA ASN A 601 9.05 34.35 -4.99
C ASN A 601 8.00 33.31 -4.56
N MET A 602 6.77 33.55 -4.99
CA MET A 602 5.61 32.69 -4.73
C MET A 602 5.09 32.17 -6.09
N ILE A 603 5.44 30.93 -6.45
CA ILE A 603 5.00 30.29 -7.71
C ILE A 603 4.40 28.94 -7.39
N GLN A 604 3.08 28.82 -7.45
CA GLN A 604 2.36 27.61 -7.08
C GLN A 604 1.97 26.83 -8.34
N PRO A 605 2.70 25.76 -8.72
CA PRO A 605 2.40 25.00 -9.91
C PRO A 605 1.13 24.17 -9.74
N VAL A 606 0.41 23.98 -10.84
CA VAL A 606 -0.70 23.02 -10.96
C VAL A 606 -0.36 22.09 -12.12
N SER A 607 -0.01 20.85 -11.80
CA SER A 607 0.44 19.85 -12.77
C SER A 607 -0.17 18.47 -12.47
N ALA A 608 -1.43 18.47 -12.03
CA ALA A 608 -2.17 17.27 -11.63
C ALA A 608 -1.35 16.38 -10.69
N CYS A 609 -1.16 15.09 -11.02
CA CYS A 609 -0.40 14.14 -10.20
C CYS A 609 1.11 14.43 -10.12
N ALA A 610 1.64 15.31 -10.99
CA ALA A 610 3.05 15.67 -11.04
C ALA A 610 3.37 16.98 -10.27
N THR A 611 2.37 17.64 -9.65
CA THR A 611 2.54 18.95 -8.99
C THR A 611 3.72 18.99 -8.02
N ALA A 612 3.89 18.01 -7.11
CA ALA A 612 5.03 18.00 -6.20
C ALA A 612 6.40 17.88 -6.90
N ALA A 613 6.49 17.17 -8.02
CA ALA A 613 7.73 17.06 -8.78
C ALA A 613 8.07 18.38 -9.49
N VAL A 614 7.08 19.03 -10.11
CA VAL A 614 7.23 20.35 -10.75
C VAL A 614 7.52 21.44 -9.72
N SER A 615 6.92 21.35 -8.53
CA SER A 615 7.24 22.23 -7.39
C SER A 615 8.70 22.14 -6.98
N LEU A 616 9.24 20.91 -6.91
CA LEU A 616 10.64 20.68 -6.60
C LEU A 616 11.57 21.20 -7.71
N GLU A 617 11.21 20.99 -8.98
CA GLU A 617 11.93 21.51 -10.15
C GLU A 617 12.02 23.03 -10.11
N GLU A 618 10.87 23.71 -9.99
CA GLU A 618 10.80 25.17 -9.92
C GLU A 618 11.62 25.72 -8.74
N GLY A 619 11.64 25.00 -7.60
CA GLY A 619 12.47 25.37 -6.46
C GLY A 619 13.96 25.22 -6.73
N VAL A 620 14.37 24.13 -7.37
CA VAL A 620 15.76 23.87 -7.79
C VAL A 620 16.22 24.95 -8.78
N ASP A 621 15.40 25.29 -9.77
CA ASP A 621 15.70 26.31 -10.77
C ASP A 621 15.83 27.71 -10.15
N LYS A 622 14.99 28.04 -9.16
CA LYS A 622 15.11 29.31 -8.43
C LYS A 622 16.46 29.44 -7.72
N ILE A 623 16.94 28.37 -7.09
CA ILE A 623 18.24 28.38 -6.41
C ILE A 623 19.38 28.44 -7.44
N ALA A 624 19.32 27.62 -8.48
CA ALA A 624 20.34 27.58 -9.53
C ALA A 624 20.49 28.94 -10.25
N LEU A 625 19.39 29.67 -10.44
CA LEU A 625 19.37 31.00 -11.06
C LEU A 625 19.65 32.16 -10.08
N GLY A 626 19.88 31.89 -8.79
CA GLY A 626 20.13 32.92 -7.77
C GLY A 626 18.90 33.78 -7.45
N LYS A 627 17.69 33.31 -7.74
CA LYS A 627 16.43 33.97 -7.37
C LYS A 627 16.00 33.68 -5.94
N ALA A 628 16.51 32.60 -5.36
CA ALA A 628 16.28 32.22 -3.97
C ALA A 628 17.51 31.50 -3.42
N ASP A 629 17.67 31.54 -2.10
CA ASP A 629 18.71 30.83 -1.36
C ASP A 629 18.12 29.66 -0.55
N PHE A 630 16.84 29.75 -0.21
CA PHE A 630 16.06 28.71 0.46
C PHE A 630 14.66 28.65 -0.16
N VAL A 631 14.18 27.44 -0.46
CA VAL A 631 12.85 27.27 -1.07
C VAL A 631 12.07 26.17 -0.35
N VAL A 632 10.80 26.48 -0.08
CA VAL A 632 9.83 25.56 0.49
C VAL A 632 9.03 24.99 -0.68
N THR A 633 9.24 23.71 -0.99
CA THR A 633 8.60 23.04 -2.13
C THR A 633 7.67 21.93 -1.64
N GLY A 634 6.93 21.30 -2.55
CA GLY A 634 6.04 20.19 -2.24
C GLY A 634 4.63 20.42 -2.77
N ALA A 635 3.70 19.58 -2.33
CA ALA A 635 2.30 19.72 -2.70
C ALA A 635 1.41 18.89 -1.77
N ILE A 636 0.13 19.21 -1.77
CA ILE A 636 -0.89 18.49 -1.01
C ILE A 636 -2.19 18.42 -1.82
N ASP A 637 -2.98 17.36 -1.62
CA ASP A 637 -4.36 17.25 -2.12
C ASP A 637 -5.24 16.48 -1.13
N ASP A 638 -6.53 16.83 -1.11
CA ASP A 638 -7.59 16.16 -0.35
C ASP A 638 -8.47 15.30 -1.27
N ILE A 639 -9.35 14.45 -0.74
CA ILE A 639 -10.39 13.71 -1.47
C ILE A 639 -11.76 14.28 -1.12
N GLY A 640 -12.62 14.46 -2.12
CA GLY A 640 -14.05 14.78 -1.94
C GLY A 640 -14.96 13.83 -2.72
N VAL A 641 -16.27 13.90 -2.48
CA VAL A 641 -17.26 13.07 -3.19
C VAL A 641 -17.18 13.32 -4.70
N GLU A 642 -17.02 14.59 -5.09
CA GLU A 642 -16.92 15.04 -6.48
C GLU A 642 -15.72 14.43 -7.19
N SER A 643 -14.57 14.31 -6.52
CA SER A 643 -13.39 13.69 -7.12
C SER A 643 -13.52 12.17 -7.22
N VAL A 644 -14.07 11.52 -6.20
CA VAL A 644 -14.29 10.06 -6.20
C VAL A 644 -15.24 9.66 -7.33
N VAL A 645 -16.35 10.40 -7.51
CA VAL A 645 -17.31 10.18 -8.59
C VAL A 645 -16.70 10.55 -9.94
N GLY A 646 -16.06 11.71 -10.05
CA GLY A 646 -15.45 12.21 -11.29
C GLY A 646 -14.39 11.25 -11.86
N PHE A 647 -13.40 10.86 -11.05
CA PHE A 647 -12.40 9.86 -11.47
C PHE A 647 -13.00 8.49 -11.72
N GLY A 648 -14.09 8.19 -11.02
CA GLY A 648 -14.87 7.00 -11.27
C GLY A 648 -15.50 6.97 -12.65
N ASN A 649 -16.11 8.06 -13.08
CA ASN A 649 -16.71 8.22 -14.41
C ASN A 649 -15.65 8.15 -15.53
N MET A 650 -14.42 8.57 -15.23
CA MET A 650 -13.26 8.43 -16.12
C MET A 650 -12.71 7.00 -16.18
N ASN A 651 -13.23 6.06 -15.37
CA ASN A 651 -12.67 4.72 -15.19
C ASN A 651 -11.18 4.73 -14.78
N ALA A 652 -10.75 5.76 -14.05
CA ALA A 652 -9.36 5.89 -13.62
C ALA A 652 -9.10 5.20 -12.28
N THR A 653 -10.11 5.21 -11.38
CA THR A 653 -10.05 4.58 -10.06
C THR A 653 -10.58 3.15 -10.06
N ALA A 654 -10.02 2.32 -9.17
CA ALA A 654 -10.45 0.93 -9.00
C ALA A 654 -11.91 0.85 -8.50
N ASN A 655 -12.77 0.15 -9.27
CA ASN A 655 -14.12 -0.19 -8.81
C ASN A 655 -14.02 -1.14 -7.61
N SER A 656 -14.69 -0.80 -6.50
CA SER A 656 -14.53 -1.54 -5.25
C SER A 656 -15.16 -2.93 -5.30
N GLU A 657 -16.35 -3.07 -5.90
CA GLU A 657 -17.04 -4.35 -6.06
C GLU A 657 -16.22 -5.33 -6.92
N GLU A 658 -15.69 -4.88 -8.06
CA GLU A 658 -14.82 -5.72 -8.90
C GLU A 658 -13.58 -6.23 -8.15
N MET A 659 -13.05 -5.46 -7.19
CA MET A 659 -11.89 -5.83 -6.41
C MET A 659 -12.24 -6.83 -5.30
N TYR A 660 -13.42 -6.69 -4.70
CA TYR A 660 -13.97 -7.69 -3.77
C TYR A 660 -14.26 -9.02 -4.46
N GLU A 661 -14.84 -9.01 -5.67
CA GLU A 661 -15.10 -10.22 -6.47
C GLU A 661 -13.81 -10.98 -6.82
N LYS A 662 -12.67 -10.26 -6.95
CA LYS A 662 -11.33 -10.86 -7.10
C LYS A 662 -10.75 -11.42 -5.80
N GLY A 663 -11.46 -11.30 -4.67
CA GLY A 663 -11.05 -11.75 -3.35
C GLY A 663 -9.86 -10.98 -2.76
N ILE A 664 -9.75 -9.69 -3.10
CA ILE A 664 -8.68 -8.79 -2.66
C ILE A 664 -9.17 -8.03 -1.41
N ASN A 665 -8.33 -7.93 -0.38
CA ASN A 665 -8.63 -7.12 0.80
C ASN A 665 -8.55 -5.62 0.44
N PRO A 666 -9.45 -4.75 0.94
CA PRO A 666 -9.48 -3.32 0.61
C PRO A 666 -8.13 -2.63 0.80
N ARG A 667 -7.36 -3.01 1.83
CA ARG A 667 -6.03 -2.48 2.12
C ARG A 667 -5.01 -2.69 0.98
N PHE A 668 -5.31 -3.58 0.04
CA PHE A 668 -4.48 -3.91 -1.12
C PHE A 668 -5.19 -3.66 -2.46
N PHE A 669 -6.18 -2.76 -2.49
CA PHE A 669 -6.80 -2.34 -3.74
C PHE A 669 -5.82 -1.60 -4.64
N SER A 670 -4.96 -0.75 -4.06
CA SER A 670 -3.79 -0.22 -4.75
C SER A 670 -2.72 -1.32 -4.85
N ARG A 671 -2.54 -1.86 -6.07
CA ARG A 671 -1.73 -3.05 -6.33
C ARG A 671 -0.87 -2.90 -7.58
N ALA A 672 -0.05 -1.86 -7.59
CA ALA A 672 0.78 -1.52 -8.74
C ALA A 672 1.62 -2.71 -9.23
N ASN A 673 1.76 -2.81 -10.55
CA ASN A 673 2.46 -3.88 -11.30
C ASN A 673 1.82 -5.27 -11.20
N ASP A 674 0.74 -5.46 -10.42
CA ASP A 674 0.06 -6.74 -10.34
C ASP A 674 -0.88 -6.96 -11.52
N ARG A 675 -0.97 -8.21 -12.00
CA ARG A 675 -1.85 -8.59 -13.11
C ARG A 675 -3.35 -8.35 -12.86
N ARG A 676 -3.77 -8.17 -11.61
CA ARG A 676 -5.19 -7.95 -11.22
C ARG A 676 -5.54 -6.49 -10.93
N ARG A 677 -4.63 -5.56 -11.16
CA ARG A 677 -4.84 -4.13 -10.92
C ARG A 677 -6.12 -3.60 -11.59
N GLY A 678 -6.78 -2.66 -10.93
CA GLY A 678 -8.13 -2.21 -11.28
C GLY A 678 -8.22 -0.74 -11.68
N GLY A 679 -7.14 0.02 -11.58
CA GLY A 679 -7.17 1.48 -11.52
C GLY A 679 -6.43 1.96 -10.27
N PHE A 680 -6.23 3.28 -10.18
CA PHE A 680 -5.61 3.87 -9.00
C PHE A 680 -6.58 3.91 -7.83
N LEU A 681 -6.04 4.09 -6.64
CA LEU A 681 -6.83 4.33 -5.44
C LEU A 681 -6.54 5.75 -4.95
N GLU A 682 -7.57 6.58 -4.87
CA GLU A 682 -7.41 7.96 -4.43
C GLU A 682 -7.00 8.03 -2.96
N ALA A 683 -6.18 9.02 -2.60
CA ALA A 683 -5.71 9.25 -1.24
C ALA A 683 -5.66 10.74 -0.88
N GLN A 684 -5.67 11.03 0.41
CA GLN A 684 -5.41 12.35 1.00
C GLN A 684 -3.93 12.48 1.35
N GLY A 685 -3.41 13.70 1.27
CA GLY A 685 -2.13 14.07 1.86
C GLY A 685 -1.11 14.62 0.86
N GLY A 686 0.14 14.62 1.30
CA GLY A 686 1.27 15.24 0.62
C GLY A 686 2.25 15.81 1.63
N GLY A 687 2.84 16.97 1.35
CA GLY A 687 3.65 17.69 2.32
C GLY A 687 4.70 18.61 1.71
N THR A 688 5.80 18.77 2.45
CA THR A 688 6.78 19.83 2.26
C THR A 688 8.18 19.25 2.12
N ILE A 689 8.93 19.71 1.12
CA ILE A 689 10.33 19.40 0.89
C ILE A 689 11.11 20.71 1.03
N LEU A 690 12.00 20.79 2.01
CA LEU A 690 12.84 21.97 2.25
C LEU A 690 14.14 21.82 1.48
N ILE A 691 14.45 22.77 0.60
CA ILE A 691 15.69 22.78 -0.18
C ILE A 691 16.45 24.09 -0.01
N THR A 692 17.78 24.00 -0.10
CA THR A 692 18.67 25.15 -0.04
C THR A 692 19.96 24.88 -0.82
N ARG A 693 20.75 25.92 -1.06
CA ARG A 693 22.10 25.80 -1.62
C ARG A 693 23.04 25.14 -0.60
N GLY A 694 23.91 24.25 -1.04
CA GLY A 694 24.73 23.42 -0.15
C GLY A 694 25.70 24.22 0.74
N ASP A 695 26.20 25.37 0.29
CA ASP A 695 27.02 26.27 1.12
C ASP A 695 26.24 26.87 2.30
N ILE A 696 24.94 27.14 2.14
CA ILE A 696 24.05 27.58 3.22
C ILE A 696 23.82 26.44 4.22
N ALA A 697 23.56 25.23 3.72
CA ALA A 697 23.43 24.05 4.57
C ALA A 697 24.71 23.80 5.38
N LEU A 698 25.89 23.96 4.77
CA LEU A 698 27.19 23.90 5.44
C LEU A 698 27.31 24.98 6.52
N LYS A 699 27.07 26.24 6.17
CA LYS A 699 27.20 27.40 7.07
C LYS A 699 26.34 27.25 8.32
N LEU A 700 25.10 26.79 8.16
CA LEU A 700 24.11 26.69 9.23
C LEU A 700 24.15 25.34 9.97
N GLY A 701 24.95 24.40 9.49
CA GLY A 701 24.99 23.03 10.02
C GLY A 701 23.66 22.30 9.83
N LEU A 702 22.92 22.61 8.76
CA LEU A 702 21.64 21.97 8.46
C LEU A 702 21.89 20.51 8.05
N PRO A 703 21.00 19.58 8.45
CA PRO A 703 21.05 18.22 7.96
C PRO A 703 20.86 18.17 6.44
N VAL A 704 21.46 17.16 5.78
CA VAL A 704 21.25 16.89 4.36
C VAL A 704 20.65 15.50 4.20
N ALA A 705 19.38 15.45 3.80
CA ALA A 705 18.65 14.20 3.58
C ALA A 705 18.93 13.59 2.19
N GLY A 706 19.36 14.42 1.23
CA GLY A 706 19.79 14.02 -0.11
C GLY A 706 20.22 15.22 -0.95
N VAL A 707 20.87 14.96 -2.08
CA VAL A 707 21.27 15.98 -3.07
C VAL A 707 20.40 15.79 -4.32
N VAL A 708 19.85 16.87 -4.86
CA VAL A 708 19.12 16.81 -6.14
C VAL A 708 20.17 16.74 -7.25
N GLY A 709 20.31 15.57 -7.88
CA GLY A 709 21.31 15.36 -8.93
C GLY A 709 20.82 15.75 -10.31
N PHE A 710 19.54 15.50 -10.59
CA PHE A 710 18.89 15.92 -11.82
C PHE A 710 17.40 16.07 -11.56
N ILE A 711 16.76 17.06 -12.16
CA ILE A 711 15.31 17.21 -12.13
C ILE A 711 14.87 17.94 -13.37
N HIS A 712 13.78 17.50 -14.02
CA HIS A 712 13.11 18.22 -15.11
C HIS A 712 11.66 17.71 -15.25
N SER A 713 10.79 18.54 -15.82
CA SER A 713 9.49 18.13 -16.33
C SER A 713 9.44 18.08 -17.85
N TYR A 714 8.57 17.19 -18.35
CA TYR A 714 8.45 16.88 -19.78
C TYR A 714 6.98 16.72 -20.19
N ALA A 715 6.68 17.12 -21.42
CA ALA A 715 5.43 16.77 -22.09
C ALA A 715 5.59 15.54 -23.00
N ASP A 716 4.48 14.92 -23.38
CA ASP A 716 4.48 13.65 -24.14
C ASP A 716 4.26 13.81 -25.65
N GLY A 717 4.04 15.04 -26.14
CA GLY A 717 3.71 15.33 -27.54
C GLY A 717 2.20 15.37 -27.83
N VAL A 718 1.84 15.40 -29.12
CA VAL A 718 0.43 15.55 -29.55
C VAL A 718 -0.35 14.26 -29.28
N HIS A 719 -1.42 14.37 -28.51
CA HIS A 719 -2.28 13.25 -28.14
C HIS A 719 -3.75 13.69 -28.01
N THR A 720 -4.70 12.78 -28.21
CA THR A 720 -6.15 13.09 -28.12
C THR A 720 -6.76 12.74 -26.76
N SER A 721 -6.06 11.96 -25.94
CA SER A 721 -6.51 11.54 -24.60
C SER A 721 -5.66 12.20 -23.51
N ILE A 722 -6.27 13.14 -22.79
CA ILE A 722 -5.67 13.87 -21.66
C ILE A 722 -5.14 12.97 -20.51
N PRO A 723 -5.80 11.87 -20.11
CA PRO A 723 -5.33 11.03 -19.00
C PRO A 723 -4.31 9.96 -19.41
N ALA A 724 -4.00 9.81 -20.70
CA ALA A 724 -3.08 8.78 -21.15
C ALA A 724 -1.62 9.16 -20.82
N PRO A 725 -0.87 8.30 -20.10
CA PRO A 725 0.54 8.56 -19.85
C PRO A 725 1.36 8.35 -21.12
N GLY A 726 2.38 9.18 -21.34
CA GLY A 726 3.35 9.00 -22.42
C GLY A 726 4.77 8.76 -21.93
N LEU A 727 5.71 8.83 -22.88
CA LEU A 727 7.14 8.54 -22.66
C LEU A 727 8.00 9.81 -22.68
N GLY A 728 7.42 11.02 -22.52
CA GLY A 728 8.15 12.28 -22.64
C GLY A 728 9.37 12.39 -21.73
N ALA A 729 9.26 11.89 -20.49
CA ALA A 729 10.36 11.87 -19.52
C ALA A 729 11.54 10.95 -19.91
N LEU A 730 11.43 10.11 -20.95
CA LEU A 730 12.58 9.40 -21.53
C LEU A 730 13.64 10.39 -22.07
N ALA A 731 13.24 11.63 -22.40
CA ALA A 731 14.14 12.70 -22.81
C ALA A 731 15.14 13.12 -21.71
N ALA A 732 14.98 12.68 -20.45
CA ALA A 732 16.04 12.77 -19.44
C ALA A 732 17.35 12.07 -19.92
N GLY A 733 17.22 11.00 -20.71
CA GLY A 733 18.33 10.29 -21.36
C GLY A 733 18.70 10.82 -22.75
N LEU A 734 18.27 12.01 -23.15
CA LEU A 734 18.62 12.60 -24.46
C LEU A 734 20.15 12.69 -24.60
N GLY A 735 20.71 11.97 -25.58
CA GLY A 735 22.17 11.83 -25.76
C GLY A 735 22.74 10.51 -25.22
N GLY A 736 21.91 9.65 -24.61
CA GLY A 736 22.32 8.35 -24.07
C GLY A 736 23.37 8.50 -22.97
N ARG A 737 24.55 7.91 -23.20
CA ARG A 737 25.70 8.01 -22.28
C ARG A 737 26.23 9.44 -22.10
N ASP A 738 25.98 10.32 -23.07
CA ASP A 738 26.38 11.73 -23.04
C ASP A 738 25.20 12.65 -22.67
N SER A 739 24.16 12.10 -22.03
CA SER A 739 22.99 12.88 -21.63
C SER A 739 23.30 13.80 -20.45
N LYS A 740 22.52 14.90 -20.33
CA LYS A 740 22.63 15.83 -19.20
C LYS A 740 22.46 15.10 -17.87
N LEU A 741 21.53 14.14 -17.78
CA LEU A 741 21.35 13.28 -16.60
C LEU A 741 22.66 12.60 -16.18
N VAL A 742 23.38 11.99 -17.14
CA VAL A 742 24.65 11.30 -16.84
C VAL A 742 25.73 12.29 -16.43
N HIS A 743 25.83 13.44 -17.08
CA HIS A 743 26.82 14.46 -16.73
C HIS A 743 26.59 15.09 -15.36
N ASP A 744 25.35 15.43 -15.03
CA ASP A 744 25.02 16.02 -13.73
C ASP A 744 25.28 15.01 -12.58
N LEU A 745 24.91 13.74 -12.78
CA LEU A 745 25.23 12.68 -11.82
C LEU A 745 26.73 12.44 -11.69
N ALA A 746 27.48 12.48 -12.80
CA ALA A 746 28.93 12.31 -12.77
C ALA A 746 29.64 13.41 -11.95
N ALA A 747 29.16 14.66 -12.00
CA ALA A 747 29.69 15.75 -11.16
C ALA A 747 29.51 15.50 -9.65
N LEU A 748 28.51 14.68 -9.30
CA LEU A 748 28.25 14.18 -7.95
C LEU A 748 28.89 12.81 -7.66
N GLY A 749 29.79 12.34 -8.53
CA GLY A 749 30.50 11.08 -8.36
C GLY A 749 29.65 9.83 -8.57
N VAL A 750 28.51 9.95 -9.28
CA VAL A 750 27.55 8.88 -9.55
C VAL A 750 27.61 8.48 -11.03
N THR A 751 27.74 7.18 -11.29
CA THR A 751 27.64 6.59 -12.63
C THR A 751 26.25 5.99 -12.87
N PRO A 752 25.86 5.68 -14.12
CA PRO A 752 24.59 4.99 -14.39
C PRO A 752 24.37 3.70 -13.60
N ASP A 753 25.43 2.95 -13.31
CA ASP A 753 25.35 1.69 -12.56
C ASP A 753 25.19 1.89 -11.04
N ASP A 754 25.50 3.07 -10.52
CA ASP A 754 25.29 3.43 -9.11
C ASP A 754 23.81 3.75 -8.78
N ILE A 755 22.96 3.88 -9.80
CA ILE A 755 21.52 4.07 -9.64
C ILE A 755 20.89 2.72 -9.26
N ALA A 756 20.56 2.50 -7.99
CA ALA A 756 20.08 1.18 -7.54
C ALA A 756 18.55 1.04 -7.53
N VAL A 757 17.83 2.16 -7.39
CA VAL A 757 16.39 2.17 -7.09
C VAL A 757 15.63 3.08 -8.04
N VAL A 758 14.44 2.64 -8.44
CA VAL A 758 13.43 3.49 -9.09
C VAL A 758 12.16 3.51 -8.23
N SER A 759 11.85 4.67 -7.68
CA SER A 759 10.56 4.97 -7.05
C SER A 759 9.58 5.42 -8.12
N LYS A 760 8.85 4.45 -8.67
CA LYS A 760 7.89 4.68 -9.76
C LYS A 760 6.64 5.42 -9.26
N HIS A 761 6.01 6.18 -10.13
CA HIS A 761 4.70 6.74 -9.93
C HIS A 761 3.68 5.63 -9.66
N ASP A 762 3.70 4.53 -10.42
CA ASP A 762 3.05 3.25 -10.13
C ASP A 762 1.63 3.38 -9.52
N THR A 763 0.71 3.87 -10.34
CA THR A 763 -0.65 4.18 -9.91
C THR A 763 -1.59 2.98 -9.87
N SER A 764 -1.15 1.75 -10.15
CA SER A 764 -2.05 0.58 -10.22
C SER A 764 -3.05 0.66 -11.38
N THR A 765 -2.72 1.41 -12.43
CA THR A 765 -3.54 1.52 -13.65
C THR A 765 -2.98 0.64 -14.77
N ASN A 766 -3.84 0.26 -15.71
CA ASN A 766 -3.43 -0.60 -16.83
C ASN A 766 -2.49 0.10 -17.82
N ALA A 767 -2.54 1.45 -17.90
CA ALA A 767 -1.72 2.25 -18.79
C ALA A 767 -0.41 2.71 -18.14
N ASN A 768 -0.45 3.27 -16.92
CA ASN A 768 0.72 3.85 -16.26
C ASN A 768 1.82 2.83 -15.99
N ASP A 769 1.51 1.78 -15.20
CA ASP A 769 2.51 0.87 -14.66
C ASP A 769 3.42 0.26 -15.75
N PRO A 770 2.90 -0.27 -16.89
CA PRO A 770 3.76 -0.77 -17.97
C PRO A 770 4.43 0.34 -18.79
N ASN A 771 3.81 1.49 -19.00
CA ASN A 771 4.43 2.63 -19.70
C ASN A 771 5.65 3.15 -18.93
N GLU A 772 5.50 3.31 -17.61
CA GLU A 772 6.57 3.79 -16.75
C GLU A 772 7.69 2.75 -16.58
N SER A 773 7.34 1.46 -16.55
CA SER A 773 8.33 0.38 -16.55
C SER A 773 9.19 0.40 -17.82
N GLU A 774 8.54 0.54 -18.98
CA GLU A 774 9.20 0.68 -20.27
C GLU A 774 10.08 1.93 -20.34
N LEU A 775 9.59 3.07 -19.82
CA LEU A 775 10.35 4.32 -19.75
C LEU A 775 11.69 4.11 -19.04
N HIS A 776 11.65 3.57 -17.81
CA HIS A 776 12.86 3.41 -17.01
C HIS A 776 13.76 2.28 -17.54
N ASN A 777 13.19 1.20 -18.08
CA ASN A 777 13.99 0.12 -18.68
C ASN A 777 14.72 0.62 -19.93
N THR A 778 14.02 1.37 -20.80
CA THR A 778 14.62 1.97 -22.00
C THR A 778 15.68 3.00 -21.62
N LEU A 779 15.41 3.84 -20.61
CA LEU A 779 16.39 4.78 -20.09
C LEU A 779 17.66 4.07 -19.61
N ALA A 780 17.53 2.99 -18.83
CA ALA A 780 18.65 2.20 -18.33
C ALA A 780 19.57 1.70 -19.46
N HIS A 781 18.98 1.18 -20.54
CA HIS A 781 19.72 0.78 -21.74
C HIS A 781 20.39 1.99 -22.44
N ALA A 782 19.66 3.09 -22.60
CA ALA A 782 20.13 4.29 -23.32
C ALA A 782 21.33 4.95 -22.62
N ILE A 783 21.31 5.06 -21.29
CA ILE A 783 22.42 5.61 -20.49
C ILE A 783 23.55 4.60 -20.27
N GLY A 784 23.41 3.38 -20.80
CA GLY A 784 24.47 2.39 -20.89
C GLY A 784 24.74 1.62 -19.60
N ARG A 785 23.71 1.32 -18.80
CA ARG A 785 23.83 0.47 -17.62
C ARG A 785 24.26 -0.96 -17.97
N THR A 786 24.98 -1.58 -17.05
CA THR A 786 25.47 -2.95 -17.20
C THR A 786 24.32 -3.96 -17.09
N SER A 787 24.19 -4.85 -18.08
CA SER A 787 23.19 -5.92 -18.06
C SER A 787 23.38 -6.82 -16.82
N GLY A 788 22.27 -7.15 -16.15
CA GLY A 788 22.28 -7.89 -14.88
C GLY A 788 22.47 -7.03 -13.62
N ASN A 789 22.71 -5.71 -13.75
CA ASN A 789 22.65 -4.78 -12.62
C ASN A 789 21.19 -4.34 -12.38
N PRO A 790 20.54 -4.82 -11.29
CA PRO A 790 19.11 -4.65 -11.10
C PRO A 790 18.73 -3.23 -10.68
N LEU A 791 17.56 -2.81 -11.13
CA LEU A 791 16.81 -1.67 -10.65
C LEU A 791 15.71 -2.16 -9.71
N PHE A 792 15.85 -1.89 -8.42
CA PHE A 792 14.81 -2.23 -7.46
C PHE A 792 13.66 -1.22 -7.54
N VAL A 793 12.47 -1.74 -7.78
CA VAL A 793 11.26 -0.92 -7.94
C VAL A 793 10.59 -0.71 -6.57
N ILE A 794 10.35 0.56 -6.23
CA ILE A 794 9.49 0.96 -5.10
C ILE A 794 8.16 1.46 -5.68
N SER A 795 7.05 0.87 -5.21
CA SER A 795 5.68 1.21 -5.62
C SER A 795 4.88 1.72 -4.40
N GLN A 796 5.30 2.85 -3.83
CA GLN A 796 4.85 3.32 -2.51
C GLN A 796 3.33 3.60 -2.44
N LYS A 797 2.70 3.94 -3.58
CA LYS A 797 1.23 4.11 -3.66
C LYS A 797 0.45 2.83 -3.35
N SER A 798 1.08 1.67 -3.34
CA SER A 798 0.45 0.42 -2.86
C SER A 798 0.19 0.45 -1.36
N LEU A 799 0.92 1.28 -0.60
CA LEU A 799 0.73 1.51 0.84
C LEU A 799 -0.11 2.76 1.11
N THR A 800 0.19 3.84 0.40
CA THR A 800 -0.38 5.18 0.69
C THR A 800 -1.61 5.52 -0.14
N GLY A 801 -1.91 4.75 -1.19
CA GLY A 801 -2.80 5.25 -2.25
C GLY A 801 -2.18 6.44 -3.00
N HIS A 802 -2.97 7.09 -3.84
CA HIS A 802 -2.53 8.17 -4.71
C HIS A 802 -3.06 9.52 -4.25
N ALA A 803 -2.19 10.28 -3.56
CA ALA A 803 -2.48 11.63 -3.07
C ALA A 803 -2.36 12.73 -4.15
N LYS A 804 -2.79 12.42 -5.38
CA LYS A 804 -2.79 13.34 -6.54
C LYS A 804 -1.52 14.19 -6.61
N GLY A 805 -1.59 15.51 -6.46
CA GLY A 805 -0.46 16.43 -6.50
C GLY A 805 0.59 16.18 -5.43
N GLY A 806 0.19 15.76 -4.22
CA GLY A 806 1.08 15.43 -3.11
C GLY A 806 1.85 14.11 -3.25
N ALA A 807 1.56 13.30 -4.26
CA ALA A 807 2.07 11.94 -4.36
C ALA A 807 3.61 11.82 -4.45
N CYS A 808 4.29 12.78 -5.11
CA CYS A 808 5.74 12.73 -5.24
C CYS A 808 6.46 13.06 -3.91
N VAL A 809 5.82 13.78 -2.99
CA VAL A 809 6.41 14.06 -1.65
C VAL A 809 6.72 12.76 -0.92
N PHE A 810 5.78 11.82 -0.93
CA PHE A 810 5.98 10.50 -0.32
C PHE A 810 7.17 9.77 -0.97
N GLN A 811 7.27 9.82 -2.32
CA GLN A 811 8.36 9.17 -3.06
C GLN A 811 9.72 9.76 -2.68
N ILE A 812 9.83 11.10 -2.64
CA ILE A 812 11.06 11.80 -2.24
C ILE A 812 11.43 11.46 -0.79
N ASN A 813 10.48 11.49 0.14
CA ASN A 813 10.76 11.12 1.54
C ASN A 813 11.16 9.64 1.68
N GLY A 814 10.51 8.74 0.95
CA GLY A 814 10.88 7.32 0.92
C GLY A 814 12.32 7.11 0.44
N LEU A 815 12.76 7.87 -0.57
CA LEU A 815 14.13 7.81 -1.09
C LEU A 815 15.16 8.41 -0.12
N THR A 816 14.88 9.51 0.56
CA THR A 816 15.82 10.04 1.59
C THR A 816 15.94 9.08 2.79
N GLN A 817 14.85 8.42 3.17
CA GLN A 817 14.86 7.39 4.21
C GLN A 817 15.57 6.11 3.75
N LEU A 818 15.50 5.77 2.46
CA LEU A 818 16.29 4.69 1.85
C LEU A 818 17.79 4.98 1.95
N PHE A 819 18.24 6.20 1.64
CA PHE A 819 19.66 6.57 1.75
C PHE A 819 20.20 6.36 3.17
N ARG A 820 19.41 6.73 4.19
CA ARG A 820 19.80 6.52 5.59
C ARG A 820 19.81 5.05 6.01
N SER A 821 18.89 4.25 5.50
CA SER A 821 18.61 2.91 6.04
C SER A 821 19.18 1.75 5.23
N GLY A 822 19.42 1.93 3.93
CA GLY A 822 19.81 0.87 3.01
C GLY A 822 18.73 -0.19 2.75
N TRP A 823 17.51 -0.02 3.30
CA TRP A 823 16.41 -0.96 3.18
C TRP A 823 15.45 -0.59 2.06
N VAL A 824 15.33 -1.49 1.07
CA VAL A 824 14.29 -1.37 0.03
C VAL A 824 13.02 -2.10 0.51
N PRO A 825 11.86 -1.42 0.57
CA PRO A 825 10.62 -2.00 1.06
C PRO A 825 10.00 -3.01 0.08
N ILE A 826 8.97 -3.71 0.53
CA ILE A 826 8.18 -4.60 -0.32
C ILE A 826 7.02 -3.87 -0.99
N ASN A 827 6.54 -4.41 -2.11
CA ASN A 827 5.17 -4.17 -2.54
C ASN A 827 4.27 -5.29 -1.99
N ALA A 828 3.66 -5.07 -0.82
CA ALA A 828 2.81 -6.06 -0.14
C ALA A 828 1.55 -6.44 -0.95
N SER A 829 1.09 -5.56 -1.84
CA SER A 829 -0.07 -5.79 -2.70
C SER A 829 0.25 -6.67 -3.92
N LEU A 830 1.53 -6.90 -4.22
CA LEU A 830 2.01 -7.59 -5.41
C LEU A 830 2.08 -9.11 -5.22
N ASP A 831 1.11 -9.82 -5.80
CA ASP A 831 1.01 -11.29 -5.76
C ASP A 831 1.53 -11.94 -7.04
N CYS A 832 1.30 -11.31 -8.19
CA CYS A 832 1.75 -11.79 -9.49
C CYS A 832 2.05 -10.59 -10.38
N VAL A 833 3.33 -10.38 -10.70
CA VAL A 833 3.79 -9.34 -11.61
C VAL A 833 3.08 -9.55 -12.95
N ASP A 834 2.58 -8.47 -13.54
CA ASP A 834 1.94 -8.52 -14.85
C ASP A 834 2.93 -9.08 -15.90
N PRO A 835 2.56 -10.14 -16.65
CA PRO A 835 3.37 -10.66 -17.74
C PRO A 835 3.85 -9.62 -18.77
N LYS A 836 3.13 -8.49 -18.92
CA LYS A 836 3.57 -7.37 -19.77
C LYS A 836 4.94 -6.82 -19.37
N LEU A 837 5.29 -6.91 -18.09
CA LEU A 837 6.52 -6.38 -17.51
C LEU A 837 7.71 -7.35 -17.64
N ALA A 838 7.48 -8.55 -18.17
CA ALA A 838 8.56 -9.55 -18.36
C ALA A 838 9.63 -9.11 -19.37
N ARG A 839 9.37 -8.06 -20.16
CA ARG A 839 10.32 -7.47 -21.11
C ARG A 839 11.35 -6.54 -20.45
N ASP A 840 11.07 -6.10 -19.22
CA ASP A 840 11.86 -5.08 -18.52
C ASP A 840 12.98 -5.77 -17.72
N ASP A 841 14.07 -6.08 -18.41
CA ASP A 841 15.17 -6.93 -17.95
C ASP A 841 16.01 -6.34 -16.80
N HIS A 842 16.02 -5.02 -16.60
CA HIS A 842 16.66 -4.41 -15.44
C HIS A 842 15.76 -4.40 -14.19
N MET A 843 14.45 -4.54 -14.33
CA MET A 843 13.52 -4.23 -13.24
C MET A 843 13.30 -5.41 -12.29
N VAL A 844 13.37 -5.14 -10.99
CA VAL A 844 13.12 -6.14 -9.93
C VAL A 844 12.08 -5.62 -8.96
N TRP A 845 10.94 -6.32 -8.88
CA TRP A 845 9.89 -6.04 -7.91
C TRP A 845 10.03 -6.91 -6.66
N LEU A 846 10.23 -6.27 -5.52
CA LEU A 846 10.46 -6.96 -4.26
C LEU A 846 9.17 -7.38 -3.57
N ARG A 847 9.19 -8.60 -3.03
CA ARG A 847 8.15 -9.15 -2.14
C ARG A 847 8.67 -9.53 -0.75
N LYS A 848 9.98 -9.37 -0.55
CA LYS A 848 10.64 -9.43 0.75
C LYS A 848 11.60 -8.25 0.80
N ARG A 849 11.58 -7.51 1.91
CA ARG A 849 12.48 -6.37 2.09
C ARG A 849 13.91 -6.86 2.08
N ILE A 850 14.81 -6.09 1.49
CA ILE A 850 16.24 -6.41 1.42
C ILE A 850 17.05 -5.19 1.84
N HIS A 851 18.18 -5.44 2.47
CA HIS A 851 19.17 -4.42 2.75
C HIS A 851 20.25 -4.50 1.67
N ILE A 852 20.38 -3.45 0.87
CA ILE A 852 21.29 -3.42 -0.29
C ILE A 852 22.58 -2.63 -0.03
N GLY A 853 22.81 -2.22 1.23
CA GLY A 853 23.97 -1.41 1.59
C GLY A 853 23.72 0.08 1.33
N SER A 854 24.80 0.83 1.11
CA SER A 854 24.70 2.26 0.79
C SER A 854 24.17 2.43 -0.64
N VAL A 855 23.07 3.17 -0.78
CA VAL A 855 22.46 3.49 -2.07
C VAL A 855 22.97 4.84 -2.52
N LYS A 856 23.77 4.91 -3.59
CA LYS A 856 24.33 6.17 -4.08
C LYS A 856 23.32 7.04 -4.80
N ALA A 857 22.45 6.46 -5.62
CA ALA A 857 21.44 7.20 -6.35
C ALA A 857 20.14 6.41 -6.55
N ALA A 858 19.06 7.16 -6.67
CA ALA A 858 17.73 6.64 -6.96
C ALA A 858 16.95 7.60 -7.86
N LEU A 859 16.07 7.05 -8.69
CA LEU A 859 15.19 7.81 -9.57
C LEU A 859 13.78 7.88 -8.98
N ALA A 860 13.08 8.98 -9.21
CA ALA A 860 11.65 9.09 -9.00
C ALA A 860 10.99 9.70 -10.24
N THR A 861 9.80 9.18 -10.58
CA THR A 861 8.95 9.75 -11.63
C THR A 861 7.55 10.03 -11.10
N SER A 862 6.94 11.08 -11.61
CA SER A 862 5.53 11.41 -11.36
C SER A 862 4.84 11.80 -12.65
N LEU A 863 3.71 11.17 -12.96
CA LEU A 863 3.04 11.26 -14.26
C LEU A 863 1.62 11.81 -14.06
N GLY A 864 1.39 13.06 -14.48
CA GLY A 864 0.15 13.79 -14.33
C GLY A 864 -0.71 13.81 -15.59
N PHE A 865 -2.03 13.96 -15.40
CA PHE A 865 -2.95 14.26 -16.49
C PHE A 865 -2.56 15.56 -17.20
N GLY A 866 -2.87 15.65 -18.49
CA GLY A 866 -2.45 16.77 -19.32
C GLY A 866 -1.02 16.67 -19.82
N HIS A 867 -0.46 15.45 -19.85
CA HIS A 867 0.88 15.17 -20.36
C HIS A 867 1.97 15.95 -19.62
N VAL A 868 2.01 15.82 -18.28
CA VAL A 868 3.09 16.40 -17.47
C VAL A 868 3.81 15.29 -16.72
N SER A 869 5.08 15.08 -17.06
CA SER A 869 5.93 14.05 -16.49
C SER A 869 7.09 14.70 -15.73
N GLY A 870 7.11 14.59 -14.40
CA GLY A 870 8.26 14.98 -13.59
C GLY A 870 9.25 13.83 -13.46
N PHE A 871 10.54 14.10 -13.66
CA PHE A 871 11.63 13.14 -13.51
C PHE A 871 12.67 13.70 -12.54
N VAL A 872 13.04 12.91 -11.53
CA VAL A 872 13.98 13.31 -10.47
C VAL A 872 15.05 12.22 -10.31
N ALA A 873 16.32 12.60 -10.28
CA ALA A 873 17.41 11.78 -9.78
C ALA A 873 17.91 12.36 -8.46
N LEU A 874 17.80 11.58 -7.39
CA LEU A 874 18.34 11.93 -6.09
C LEU A 874 19.65 11.19 -5.85
N VAL A 875 20.59 11.88 -5.23
CA VAL A 875 21.90 11.36 -4.84
C VAL A 875 22.01 11.37 -3.32
N HIS A 876 22.66 10.34 -2.78
CA HIS A 876 22.95 10.22 -1.36
C HIS A 876 23.67 11.45 -0.80
N PRO A 877 23.48 11.82 0.48
CA PRO A 877 24.23 12.90 1.14
C PRO A 877 25.77 12.79 1.08
N GLY A 878 26.30 11.64 0.66
CA GLY A 878 27.74 11.41 0.52
C GLY A 878 28.38 12.31 -0.54
N ALA A 879 27.64 12.70 -1.58
CA ALA A 879 28.10 13.68 -2.56
C ALA A 879 28.35 15.06 -1.94
N PHE A 880 27.46 15.47 -1.02
CA PHE A 880 27.62 16.71 -0.27
C PHE A 880 28.82 16.64 0.68
N GLU A 881 28.93 15.55 1.45
CA GLU A 881 30.04 15.39 2.38
C GLU A 881 31.41 15.37 1.69
N ALA A 882 31.51 14.67 0.56
CA ALA A 882 32.74 14.65 -0.25
C ALA A 882 33.07 16.04 -0.80
N ALA A 883 32.08 16.79 -1.25
CA ALA A 883 32.27 18.17 -1.68
C ALA A 883 32.77 19.07 -0.54
N VAL A 884 32.21 18.96 0.66
CA VAL A 884 32.68 19.69 1.86
C VAL A 884 34.11 19.29 2.22
N ALA A 885 34.40 17.99 2.25
CA ALA A 885 35.75 17.50 2.57
C ALA A 885 36.80 18.02 1.57
N SER A 886 36.45 18.08 0.29
CA SER A 886 37.35 18.55 -0.77
C SER A 886 37.54 20.08 -0.77
N SER A 887 36.50 20.85 -0.44
CA SER A 887 36.49 22.31 -0.57
C SER A 887 36.85 23.05 0.73
N ALA A 888 36.38 22.56 1.88
CA ALA A 888 36.53 23.18 3.19
C ALA A 888 37.36 22.32 4.17
N GLY A 889 37.70 21.09 3.78
CA GLY A 889 38.52 20.18 4.58
C GLY A 889 37.72 19.22 5.46
N VAL A 890 38.37 18.14 5.89
CA VAL A 890 37.76 17.06 6.67
C VAL A 890 37.27 17.53 8.05
N ASP A 891 37.92 18.54 8.65
CA ASP A 891 37.51 19.05 9.96
C ASP A 891 36.22 19.87 9.87
N ALA A 892 36.04 20.66 8.80
CA ALA A 892 34.77 21.34 8.52
C ALA A 892 33.63 20.32 8.30
N LEU A 893 33.91 19.21 7.59
CA LEU A 893 32.95 18.11 7.44
C LEU A 893 32.57 17.50 8.80
N LYS A 894 33.54 17.22 9.68
CA LYS A 894 33.26 16.67 11.01
C LYS A 894 32.42 17.64 11.85
N GLU A 895 32.72 18.94 11.80
CA GLU A 895 31.97 19.97 12.50
C GLU A 895 30.53 20.06 11.99
N TRP A 896 30.35 20.10 10.67
CA TRP A 896 29.03 20.09 10.05
C TRP A 896 28.23 18.84 10.47
N ARG A 897 28.84 17.66 10.39
CA ARG A 897 28.16 16.40 10.76
C ARG A 897 27.76 16.38 12.23
N ALA A 898 28.60 16.89 13.12
CA ALA A 898 28.28 17.02 14.54
C ALA A 898 27.09 17.97 14.76
N LYS A 899 27.08 19.14 14.11
CA LYS A 899 25.97 20.10 14.16
C LYS A 899 24.68 19.51 13.59
N ALA A 900 24.73 18.90 12.41
CA ALA A 900 23.60 18.27 11.75
C ALA A 900 22.97 17.17 12.61
N ASN A 901 23.78 16.28 13.20
CA ASN A 901 23.29 15.24 14.10
C ASN A 901 22.72 15.81 15.41
N ALA A 902 23.34 16.86 15.97
CA ALA A 902 22.81 17.53 17.15
C ALA A 902 21.44 18.17 16.87
N ARG A 903 21.26 18.77 15.68
CA ARG A 903 19.97 19.30 15.23
C ARG A 903 18.92 18.21 15.08
N LEU A 904 19.23 17.12 14.38
CA LEU A 904 18.30 15.98 14.26
C LEU A 904 17.84 15.45 15.64
N ALA A 905 18.76 15.38 16.60
CA ALA A 905 18.45 15.00 17.97
C ALA A 905 17.57 16.03 18.71
N ALA A 906 17.86 17.33 18.54
CA ALA A 906 17.07 18.41 19.11
C ALA A 906 15.64 18.44 18.53
N GLY A 907 15.51 18.24 17.22
CA GLY A 907 14.23 18.13 16.52
C GLY A 907 13.38 16.97 17.01
N HIS A 908 13.99 15.78 17.18
CA HIS A 908 13.30 14.64 17.77
C HIS A 908 12.80 14.91 19.20
N ARG A 909 13.63 15.56 20.03
CA ARG A 909 13.24 15.97 21.38
C ARG A 909 12.10 17.00 21.34
N LEU A 910 12.17 17.99 20.47
CA LEU A 910 11.14 19.02 20.32
C LEU A 910 9.78 18.39 20.00
N LEU A 911 9.75 17.39 19.11
CA LEU A 911 8.52 16.64 18.83
C LEU A 911 7.98 15.94 20.09
N GLN A 912 8.84 15.26 20.85
CA GLN A 912 8.43 14.58 22.08
C GLN A 912 7.86 15.55 23.12
N GLU A 913 8.55 16.67 23.37
CA GLU A 913 8.08 17.73 24.26
C GLU A 913 6.75 18.33 23.76
N GLY A 914 6.58 18.49 22.44
CA GLY A 914 5.35 19.00 21.85
C GLY A 914 4.19 18.02 21.97
N MET A 915 4.44 16.72 21.82
CA MET A 915 3.45 15.68 22.06
C MET A 915 3.00 15.64 23.53
N MET A 916 3.91 15.97 24.46
CA MET A 916 3.62 16.12 25.89
C MET A 916 2.95 17.46 26.24
N GLY A 917 2.88 18.40 25.29
CA GLY A 917 2.31 19.74 25.51
C GLY A 917 3.23 20.69 26.27
N HIS A 918 4.51 20.35 26.45
CA HIS A 918 5.49 21.19 27.16
C HIS A 918 6.01 22.34 26.28
N VAL A 919 5.92 22.20 24.95
CA VAL A 919 6.32 23.22 23.97
C VAL A 919 5.26 23.30 22.86
N GLN A 920 5.12 24.46 22.23
CA GLN A 920 4.28 24.61 21.04
C GLN A 920 5.08 24.19 19.79
N LEU A 921 4.49 23.34 18.95
CA LEU A 921 5.10 22.92 17.68
C LEU A 921 4.90 23.98 16.58
N PHE A 922 3.75 24.65 16.61
CA PHE A 922 3.43 25.80 15.77
C PHE A 922 3.29 27.05 16.64
N GLU A 923 4.02 28.10 16.29
CA GLU A 923 3.95 29.41 16.95
C GLU A 923 3.44 30.46 15.93
N PRO A 924 2.31 31.14 16.21
CA PRO A 924 1.82 32.21 15.34
C PRO A 924 2.81 33.38 15.28
N VAL A 925 3.01 33.92 14.08
CA VAL A 925 3.86 35.10 13.86
C VAL A 925 3.03 36.37 13.90
N GLU A 926 3.40 37.31 14.78
CA GLU A 926 2.74 38.62 14.86
C GLU A 926 3.40 39.67 13.96
N ASN A 927 2.58 40.60 13.44
CA ASN A 927 3.01 41.83 12.76
C ASN A 927 4.08 41.66 11.67
N ARG A 928 4.09 40.52 10.95
CA ARG A 928 5.08 40.22 9.90
C ARG A 928 6.54 40.28 10.41
N ARG A 929 6.75 40.03 11.71
CA ARG A 929 8.05 40.19 12.40
C ARG A 929 8.59 41.62 12.39
N LEU A 930 7.71 42.61 12.32
CA LEU A 930 8.03 44.03 12.55
C LEU A 930 7.59 44.42 13.97
N LEU A 931 8.25 45.42 14.55
CA LEU A 931 7.81 45.96 15.83
C LEU A 931 6.42 46.59 15.69
N LYS A 932 5.68 46.71 16.80
CA LYS A 932 4.38 47.38 16.81
C LYS A 932 4.55 48.87 16.50
N ASP A 933 3.71 49.42 15.64
CA ASP A 933 3.70 50.86 15.34
C ASP A 933 3.58 51.71 16.62
N GLY A 934 4.38 52.78 16.68
CA GLY A 934 4.46 53.66 17.84
C GLY A 934 5.38 53.17 18.98
N THR A 935 6.04 52.02 18.82
CA THR A 935 7.11 51.58 19.74
C THR A 935 8.19 52.64 19.83
N ARG A 936 8.63 52.97 21.06
CA ARG A 936 9.63 54.03 21.27
C ARG A 936 11.02 53.47 21.00
N MET A 937 11.73 54.03 20.03
CA MET A 937 13.08 53.63 19.65
C MET A 937 14.13 54.27 20.57
N PRO A 938 15.37 53.74 20.64
CA PRO A 938 16.44 54.27 21.51
C PRO A 938 16.80 55.73 21.26
N ASP A 939 16.61 56.22 20.03
CA ASP A 939 16.84 57.62 19.62
C ASP A 939 15.68 58.57 19.99
N GLY A 940 14.62 58.06 20.62
CA GLY A 940 13.44 58.81 21.02
C GLY A 940 12.35 58.92 19.95
N SER A 941 12.58 58.41 18.74
CA SER A 941 11.59 58.35 17.67
C SER A 941 10.53 57.26 17.92
N ARG A 942 9.50 57.23 17.06
CA ARG A 942 8.43 56.23 17.09
C ARG A 942 8.60 55.31 15.89
N TYR A 943 8.56 54.01 16.14
CA TYR A 943 8.63 52.99 15.10
C TYR A 943 7.47 53.12 14.12
N ASP A 944 7.79 53.09 12.83
CA ASP A 944 6.86 53.03 11.72
C ASP A 944 7.18 51.76 10.93
N GLY A 945 6.32 50.75 11.08
CA GLY A 945 6.50 49.46 10.44
C GLY A 945 6.44 49.52 8.92
N HIS A 946 5.73 50.50 8.35
CA HIS A 946 5.67 50.67 6.90
C HIS A 946 7.00 51.17 6.33
N GLU A 947 7.63 52.16 6.99
CA GLU A 947 8.96 52.63 6.59
C GLU A 947 10.06 51.60 6.88
N ALA A 948 9.98 50.92 8.03
CA ALA A 948 10.93 49.86 8.38
C ALA A 948 10.89 48.69 7.39
N GLU A 949 9.70 48.27 6.96
CA GLU A 949 9.54 47.22 5.95
C GLU A 949 10.19 47.61 4.61
N LYS A 950 9.99 48.85 4.15
CA LYS A 950 10.63 49.36 2.92
C LYS A 950 12.15 49.40 3.06
N ALA A 951 12.66 49.88 4.19
CA ALA A 951 14.08 49.93 4.46
C ALA A 951 14.71 48.52 4.51
N MET A 952 14.04 47.56 5.17
CA MET A 952 14.45 46.16 5.21
C MET A 952 14.53 45.58 3.80
N LEU A 953 13.51 45.75 2.96
CA LEU A 953 13.49 45.18 1.60
C LEU A 953 14.59 45.71 0.68
N LEU A 954 15.04 46.95 0.89
CA LEU A 954 16.07 47.60 0.08
C LEU A 954 17.49 47.39 0.63
N ASN A 955 17.63 46.82 1.83
CA ASN A 955 18.91 46.58 2.47
C ASN A 955 19.38 45.14 2.22
N PRO A 956 20.45 44.90 1.43
CA PRO A 956 20.93 43.53 1.14
C PRO A 956 21.39 42.77 2.39
N ASP A 957 21.77 43.49 3.44
CA ASP A 957 22.25 42.93 4.70
C ASP A 957 21.12 42.75 5.73
N ALA A 958 19.88 43.11 5.40
CA ALA A 958 18.75 42.92 6.31
C ALA A 958 18.57 41.43 6.63
N ARG A 959 18.59 41.12 7.92
CA ARG A 959 18.32 39.80 8.49
C ARG A 959 17.40 39.98 9.68
N LEU A 960 16.66 38.92 9.99
CA LEU A 960 15.95 38.86 11.26
C LEU A 960 16.97 38.92 12.39
N ASP A 961 16.68 39.67 13.45
CA ASP A 961 17.58 39.74 14.60
C ASP A 961 17.34 38.56 15.58
N ALA A 962 18.12 38.54 16.67
CA ALA A 962 17.99 37.53 17.72
C ALA A 962 16.70 37.67 18.55
N SER A 963 16.06 38.86 18.53
CA SER A 963 14.77 39.10 19.18
C SER A 963 13.58 38.62 18.33
N GLY A 964 13.83 38.23 17.08
CA GLY A 964 12.83 37.72 16.16
C GLY A 964 12.11 38.80 15.35
N TYR A 965 12.68 40.01 15.28
CA TYR A 965 12.14 41.15 14.55
C TYR A 965 13.11 41.71 13.51
N TYR A 966 12.59 42.38 12.48
CA TYR A 966 13.37 43.23 11.59
C TYR A 966 13.41 44.64 12.20
N CYS A 967 14.59 45.10 12.61
CA CYS A 967 14.81 46.37 13.30
C CYS A 967 15.54 47.39 12.43
#